data_AF-A0A2D9AQW1-F1
#
_entry.id   AF-A0A2D9AQW1-F1
#
_cell.length_a   1.000
_cell.length_b   1.000
_cell.length_c   1.000
_cell.angle_alpha   90.00
_cell.angle_beta   90.00
_cell.angle_gamma   90.00
#
_symmetry.space_group_name_H-M   'P 1'
#
loop_
_entity.id
_entity.type
_entity.pdbx_description
1 polymer ?
#
loop_
_entity_poly.entity_id
_entity_poly.type
_entity_poly.pdbx_seq_one_letter_code
_entity_poly.pdbx_strand_id
1 'polypeptide(L)'
;MRKILSICLSIITLSLFSQNFVSTTAENKNVILEEFTGISCGFCPDGHAIAQTLNNANPNDVFLINIHTGSYANPQGPGTDFNTSFGAAISNLSGTCGYPAGTVNRIDFSSQGLNQTSSSGCVATTAMSRGNWTSATNQTLSESSYINVAAQATIDVTTRILTVIVETYYTGTVPQGVTNNINVALLQNNIPGPQSGAANYNPSGIIPGPWNPTYNHQHMLRHLLTGQWGEAIPVSSGFWTDTYTYTIPSNLNGVSFDLFNLEVLVFAAEGQENIITGDKASLSYNVPPGTNLIDMSASTSMAMPSSYCDNNITPKITVSNNSNMPIDTFEVSYVLNSNNPVTQSVYNSIPAGGNSTISFPAITVPSGTNNISYSVNTMNGSSYVDSISNNNLASSGEFNLLSNTPFSTTFTESFDNYTPGQAILNNGLIENPNNTNTYVVDNSVNSNVNWALGGYGNSPKSYRFRFYQGWNTNDQVTMLWEKVDFSNSSNNEMSFSYAHAVQNSWDNSKLQVLVSLDCGNSWNEASVLVGGNLSTVSGAVSGAHFYPQSTDWETHTVDLSDYDGESDVNIALRATYNGGNNLYIDDVNVSAQQISNTSNLENKFSIHPNPTRNQIIIEDGTFISVEVYDIYGKLVLNQKSNNRKININHFKSGVYHLNINTGKEIIIKKIIKIE
;
A
#
# COMPACT_ATOMS: atom_id res chain seq x y z
N MET A 1 -21.10 70.86 65.76
CA MET A 1 -20.69 69.45 65.55
C MET A 1 -20.64 69.17 64.05
N ARG A 2 -19.46 68.99 63.46
CA ARG A 2 -19.24 68.29 62.19
C ARG A 2 -17.92 67.54 62.33
N LYS A 3 -17.98 66.21 62.42
CA LYS A 3 -16.81 65.33 62.53
C LYS A 3 -16.32 65.04 61.12
N ILE A 4 -15.08 65.45 60.82
CA ILE A 4 -14.35 65.08 59.61
C ILE A 4 -13.66 63.74 59.92
N LEU A 5 -14.06 62.69 59.22
CA LEU A 5 -13.43 61.37 59.29
C LEU A 5 -12.37 61.31 58.19
N SER A 6 -11.09 61.35 58.58
CA SER A 6 -9.97 61.11 57.66
C SER A 6 -9.79 59.60 57.50
N ILE A 7 -9.97 59.09 56.28
CA ILE A 7 -9.69 57.70 55.91
C ILE A 7 -8.26 57.66 55.37
N CYS A 8 -7.34 57.03 56.13
CA CYS A 8 -6.02 56.67 55.66
C CYS A 8 -6.15 55.53 54.64
N LEU A 9 -5.77 55.79 53.39
CA LEU A 9 -5.65 54.77 52.35
C LEU A 9 -4.26 54.13 52.45
N SER A 10 -4.17 52.98 53.12
CA SER A 10 -2.97 52.15 53.15
C SER A 10 -2.84 51.42 51.81
N ILE A 11 -1.85 51.82 51.01
CA ILE A 11 -1.44 51.13 49.78
C ILE A 11 -0.71 49.84 50.19
N ILE A 12 -1.41 48.72 50.12
CA ILE A 12 -0.82 47.37 50.20
C ILE A 12 -0.37 47.02 48.78
N THR A 13 0.94 47.06 48.54
CA THR A 13 1.56 46.50 47.34
C THR A 13 1.47 44.98 47.41
N LEU A 14 0.45 44.39 46.79
CA LEU A 14 0.41 42.97 46.46
C LEU A 14 1.43 42.72 45.35
N SER A 15 2.65 42.33 45.74
CA SER A 15 3.59 41.67 44.83
C SER A 15 2.98 40.33 44.41
N LEU A 16 2.39 40.31 43.22
CA LEU A 16 2.00 39.08 42.53
C LEU A 16 3.30 38.32 42.24
N PHE A 17 3.57 37.27 43.01
CA PHE A 17 4.59 36.29 42.65
C PHE A 17 4.08 35.56 41.39
N SER A 18 4.77 35.74 40.27
CA SER A 18 4.64 34.78 39.16
C SER A 18 4.98 33.40 39.70
N GLN A 19 4.07 32.43 39.61
CA GLN A 19 4.40 31.05 39.97
C GLN A 19 5.37 30.51 38.92
N ASN A 20 6.47 29.91 39.37
CA ASN A 20 7.33 29.08 38.53
C ASN A 20 6.48 27.92 37.99
N PHE A 21 6.64 27.58 36.72
CA PHE A 21 5.94 26.46 36.09
C PHE A 21 6.80 25.19 36.01
N VAL A 22 8.12 25.30 36.23
CA VAL A 22 8.96 24.11 36.48
C VAL A 22 8.61 23.48 37.83
N SER A 23 8.52 22.15 37.87
CA SER A 23 8.31 21.40 39.12
C SER A 23 9.50 21.60 40.07
N THR A 24 9.21 21.84 41.34
CA THR A 24 10.23 21.89 42.41
C THR A 24 10.34 20.57 43.19
N THR A 25 9.61 19.53 42.78
CA THR A 25 9.60 18.22 43.43
C THR A 25 10.62 17.31 42.77
N ALA A 26 11.37 16.52 43.54
CA ALA A 26 12.30 15.55 42.97
C ALA A 26 11.56 14.52 42.10
N GLU A 27 12.07 14.32 40.88
CA GLU A 27 11.49 13.47 39.84
C GLU A 27 12.56 12.56 39.24
N ASN A 28 12.12 11.54 38.50
CA ASN A 28 13.02 10.71 37.71
C ASN A 28 13.38 11.42 36.39
N LYS A 29 14.38 10.87 35.69
CA LYS A 29 14.77 11.38 34.38
C LYS A 29 13.68 11.14 33.35
N ASN A 30 13.40 12.16 32.54
CA ASN A 30 12.75 11.97 31.25
C ASN A 30 13.79 11.54 30.21
N VAL A 31 13.33 10.81 29.21
CA VAL A 31 14.13 10.31 28.10
C VAL A 31 14.07 11.24 26.90
N ILE A 32 15.25 11.57 26.37
CA ILE A 32 15.45 12.16 25.06
C ILE A 32 16.11 11.10 24.18
N LEU A 33 15.38 10.59 23.20
CA LEU A 33 15.90 9.68 22.18
C LEU A 33 16.26 10.47 20.94
N GLU A 34 17.55 10.68 20.74
CA GLU A 34 18.10 11.24 19.51
C GLU A 34 18.31 10.09 18.50
N GLU A 35 17.44 9.99 17.50
CA GLU A 35 17.48 9.00 16.43
C GLU A 35 18.30 9.54 15.24
N PHE A 36 19.29 8.79 14.79
CA PHE A 36 20.07 9.04 13.58
C PHE A 36 19.45 8.28 12.41
N THR A 37 18.93 9.04 11.45
CA THR A 37 18.12 8.54 10.32
C THR A 37 18.56 9.12 8.97
N GLY A 38 17.94 8.65 7.89
CA GLY A 38 18.16 9.14 6.53
C GLY A 38 17.13 8.61 5.53
N ILE A 39 16.75 9.44 4.56
CA ILE A 39 15.71 9.14 3.56
C ILE A 39 16.03 7.89 2.70
N SER A 40 17.30 7.55 2.55
CA SER A 40 17.75 6.38 1.77
C SER A 40 17.98 5.13 2.63
N CYS A 41 17.75 5.20 3.95
CA CYS A 41 17.96 4.10 4.88
C CYS A 41 16.72 3.18 4.92
N GLY A 42 16.86 1.95 4.41
CA GLY A 42 15.74 1.01 4.29
C GLY A 42 15.09 0.57 5.61
N PHE A 43 15.84 0.58 6.72
CA PHE A 43 15.34 0.16 8.03
C PHE A 43 14.99 1.32 8.97
N CYS A 44 15.28 2.56 8.59
CA CYS A 44 14.96 3.71 9.42
C CYS A 44 13.45 3.89 9.70
N PRO A 45 12.52 3.49 8.80
CA PRO A 45 11.10 3.51 9.15
C PRO A 45 10.73 2.60 10.32
N ASP A 46 11.43 1.46 10.49
CA ASP A 46 11.30 0.56 11.63
C ASP A 46 11.76 1.26 12.92
N GLY A 47 12.86 2.02 12.83
CA GLY A 47 13.35 2.91 13.90
C GLY A 47 12.26 3.90 14.32
N HIS A 48 11.74 4.69 13.36
CA HIS A 48 10.66 5.64 13.63
C HIS A 48 9.45 5.00 14.33
N ALA A 49 9.05 3.79 13.91
CA ALA A 49 7.91 3.08 14.51
C ALA A 49 8.19 2.62 15.96
N ILE A 50 9.40 2.11 16.23
CA ILE A 50 9.82 1.72 17.59
C ILE A 50 9.92 2.94 18.50
N ALA A 51 10.55 4.01 18.03
CA ALA A 51 10.66 5.26 18.76
C ALA A 51 9.28 5.85 19.10
N GLN A 52 8.37 5.88 18.13
CA GLN A 52 6.98 6.31 18.35
C GLN A 52 6.26 5.42 19.37
N THR A 53 6.50 4.11 19.36
CA THR A 53 5.91 3.19 20.35
C THR A 53 6.39 3.51 21.77
N LEU A 54 7.68 3.87 21.94
CA LEU A 54 8.22 4.28 23.24
C LEU A 54 7.61 5.59 23.74
N ASN A 55 7.47 6.58 22.85
CA ASN A 55 6.77 7.84 23.15
C ASN A 55 5.30 7.57 23.51
N ASN A 56 4.56 6.81 22.71
CA ASN A 56 3.16 6.50 22.98
C ASN A 56 2.93 5.78 24.32
N ALA A 57 3.89 4.95 24.75
CA ALA A 57 3.83 4.27 26.04
C ALA A 57 4.12 5.21 27.23
N ASN A 58 4.86 6.30 27.00
CA ASN A 58 5.31 7.25 28.02
C ASN A 58 5.25 8.70 27.49
N PRO A 59 4.07 9.23 27.12
CA PRO A 59 3.95 10.44 26.30
C PRO A 59 4.43 11.73 26.98
N ASN A 60 4.59 11.71 28.31
CA ASN A 60 5.09 12.83 29.11
C ASN A 60 6.54 12.65 29.56
N ASP A 61 7.14 11.48 29.35
CA ASP A 61 8.46 11.13 29.89
C ASP A 61 9.45 10.65 28.82
N VAL A 62 9.01 10.38 27.58
CA VAL A 62 9.88 9.98 26.46
C VAL A 62 9.64 10.91 25.28
N PHE A 63 10.68 11.63 24.86
CA PHE A 63 10.64 12.57 23.75
C PHE A 63 11.65 12.20 22.67
N LEU A 64 11.30 12.48 21.42
CA LEU A 64 12.03 12.03 20.24
C LEU A 64 12.65 13.22 19.51
N ILE A 65 13.86 13.03 18.98
CA ILE A 65 14.51 13.94 18.04
C ILE A 65 15.02 13.12 16.86
N ASN A 66 14.43 13.30 15.68
CA ASN A 66 14.86 12.61 14.47
C ASN A 66 15.88 13.45 13.70
N ILE A 67 17.13 12.99 13.69
CA ILE A 67 18.30 13.67 13.15
C ILE A 67 18.70 13.01 11.83
N HIS A 68 18.41 13.69 10.72
CA HIS A 68 18.89 13.30 9.40
C HIS A 68 20.38 13.65 9.27
N THR A 69 21.21 12.61 9.11
CA THR A 69 22.67 12.76 9.04
C THR A 69 23.34 11.54 8.39
N GLY A 70 24.61 11.69 8.02
CA GLY A 70 25.43 10.62 7.44
C GLY A 70 25.05 10.22 6.01
N SER A 71 25.54 9.06 5.58
CA SER A 71 25.50 8.64 4.18
C SER A 71 24.10 8.36 3.63
N TYR A 72 23.11 8.14 4.50
CA TYR A 72 21.72 7.85 4.10
C TYR A 72 20.84 9.10 4.04
N ALA A 73 21.33 10.25 4.50
CA ALA A 73 20.61 11.52 4.51
C ALA A 73 20.89 12.40 3.28
N ASN A 74 21.60 11.88 2.28
CA ASN A 74 21.86 12.61 1.03
C ASN A 74 20.54 13.00 0.34
N PRO A 75 20.37 14.27 -0.08
CA PRO A 75 19.16 14.71 -0.78
C PRO A 75 18.95 13.95 -2.11
N GLN A 76 17.69 13.65 -2.42
CA GLN A 76 17.25 12.99 -3.66
C GLN A 76 16.64 13.97 -4.68
N GLY A 77 16.59 15.26 -4.36
CA GLY A 77 16.09 16.33 -5.23
C GLY A 77 15.77 17.61 -4.46
N PRO A 78 15.16 18.60 -5.13
CA PRO A 78 14.64 19.79 -4.46
C PRO A 78 13.63 19.42 -3.36
N GLY A 79 13.76 20.04 -2.19
CA GLY A 79 12.83 19.82 -1.07
C GLY A 79 13.00 18.49 -0.32
N THR A 80 14.11 17.77 -0.51
CA THR A 80 14.40 16.53 0.22
C THR A 80 15.70 16.59 1.02
N ASP A 81 16.23 17.79 1.27
CA ASP A 81 17.41 17.95 2.13
C ASP A 81 16.97 18.20 3.58
N PHE A 82 16.95 17.13 4.35
CA PHE A 82 16.53 17.13 5.76
C PHE A 82 17.70 17.33 6.74
N ASN A 83 18.92 17.53 6.23
CA ASN A 83 20.08 17.71 7.09
C ASN A 83 20.03 19.06 7.81
N THR A 84 20.63 19.09 8.99
CA THR A 84 20.92 20.34 9.72
C THR A 84 22.42 20.53 9.87
N SER A 85 22.86 21.74 10.20
CA SER A 85 24.25 22.01 10.57
C SER A 85 24.73 21.29 11.85
N PHE A 86 23.81 20.67 12.59
CA PHE A 86 24.07 20.05 13.89
C PHE A 86 24.24 18.53 13.82
N GLY A 87 23.54 17.87 12.89
CA GLY A 87 23.39 16.41 12.89
C GLY A 87 24.71 15.64 12.82
N ALA A 88 25.67 16.11 12.03
CA ALA A 88 26.99 15.47 11.92
C ALA A 88 27.77 15.51 13.24
N ALA A 89 27.73 16.63 13.97
CA ALA A 89 28.44 16.75 15.24
C ALA A 89 27.85 15.83 16.32
N ILE A 90 26.51 15.78 16.42
CA ILE A 90 25.81 14.92 17.39
C ILE A 90 26.04 13.43 17.09
N SER A 91 25.96 13.04 15.81
CA SER A 91 26.22 11.66 15.38
C SER A 91 27.68 11.23 15.59
N ASN A 92 28.63 12.16 15.43
CA ASN A 92 30.04 11.91 15.71
C ASN A 92 30.30 11.74 17.21
N LEU A 93 29.68 12.55 18.07
CA LEU A 93 29.79 12.40 19.53
C LEU A 93 29.31 11.01 19.98
N SER A 94 28.18 10.55 19.44
CA SER A 94 27.62 9.25 19.80
C SER A 94 28.40 8.04 19.24
N GLY A 95 29.36 8.27 18.34
CA GLY A 95 30.16 7.22 17.70
C GLY A 95 29.32 6.37 16.74
N THR A 96 28.41 6.98 15.98
CA THR A 96 27.46 6.24 15.13
C THR A 96 28.16 5.33 14.10
N CYS A 97 27.96 4.01 14.22
CA CYS A 97 28.54 2.98 13.35
C CYS A 97 27.63 2.55 12.19
N GLY A 98 26.32 2.78 12.29
CA GLY A 98 25.31 2.32 11.33
C GLY A 98 23.98 3.05 11.50
N TYR A 99 23.04 2.78 10.59
CA TYR A 99 21.72 3.42 10.55
C TYR A 99 20.61 2.36 10.35
N PRO A 100 19.42 2.53 10.96
CA PRO A 100 19.14 3.50 12.01
C PRO A 100 19.94 3.19 13.28
N ALA A 101 20.35 4.23 13.97
CA ALA A 101 20.91 4.16 15.32
C ALA A 101 20.29 5.27 16.15
N GLY A 102 20.40 5.21 17.46
CA GLY A 102 19.94 6.28 18.33
C GLY A 102 20.72 6.29 19.63
N THR A 103 20.63 7.38 20.37
CA THR A 103 21.18 7.46 21.72
C THR A 103 20.08 7.87 22.71
N VAL A 104 19.99 7.14 23.82
CA VAL A 104 19.05 7.44 24.91
C VAL A 104 19.81 8.30 25.91
N ASN A 105 19.39 9.55 26.04
CA ASN A 105 19.99 10.57 26.91
C ASN A 105 21.50 10.78 26.73
N ARG A 106 22.10 10.41 25.60
CA ARG A 106 23.57 10.43 25.43
C ARG A 106 24.32 9.74 26.58
N ILE A 107 23.73 8.68 27.13
CA ILE A 107 24.34 7.87 28.21
C ILE A 107 25.13 6.72 27.57
N ASP A 108 26.32 6.45 28.09
CA ASP A 108 27.11 5.27 27.71
C ASP A 108 26.57 4.01 28.40
N PHE A 109 26.03 3.08 27.60
CA PHE A 109 25.55 1.77 28.05
C PHE A 109 26.49 0.62 27.64
N SER A 110 27.77 0.92 27.40
CA SER A 110 28.79 -0.07 27.02
C SER A 110 28.92 -1.18 28.06
N SER A 111 28.79 -0.86 29.36
CA SER A 111 28.86 -1.83 30.45
C SER A 111 27.71 -2.84 30.44
N GLN A 112 26.56 -2.47 29.86
CA GLN A 112 25.37 -3.30 29.66
C GLN A 112 25.39 -3.98 28.28
N GLY A 113 26.39 -3.71 27.45
CA GLY A 113 26.49 -4.23 26.08
C GLY A 113 25.43 -3.69 25.12
N LEU A 114 24.84 -2.52 25.42
CA LEU A 114 23.76 -1.97 24.58
C LEU A 114 24.28 -1.09 23.45
N ASN A 115 25.49 -0.53 23.55
CA ASN A 115 26.07 0.27 22.48
C ASN A 115 26.28 -0.58 21.22
N GLN A 116 26.05 0.03 20.05
CA GLN A 116 26.23 -0.70 18.80
C GLN A 116 27.70 -1.03 18.55
N THR A 117 27.91 -2.18 17.94
CA THR A 117 29.20 -2.60 17.38
C THR A 117 28.99 -3.02 15.92
N SER A 118 30.02 -2.89 15.10
CA SER A 118 29.98 -3.34 13.70
C SER A 118 30.94 -4.50 13.44
N SER A 119 30.69 -5.26 12.37
CA SER A 119 31.62 -6.27 11.86
C SER A 119 32.95 -5.68 11.39
N SER A 120 33.01 -4.37 11.11
CA SER A 120 34.24 -3.63 10.81
C SER A 120 35.02 -3.21 12.06
N GLY A 121 34.56 -3.58 13.26
CA GLY A 121 35.22 -3.26 14.53
C GLY A 121 34.89 -1.87 15.08
N CYS A 122 33.89 -1.18 14.53
CA CYS A 122 33.38 0.06 15.13
C CYS A 122 32.71 -0.25 16.46
N VAL A 123 32.99 0.56 17.49
CA VAL A 123 32.33 0.52 18.80
C VAL A 123 31.83 1.93 19.07
N ALA A 124 30.53 2.08 19.22
CA ALA A 124 29.93 3.39 19.48
C ALA A 124 30.11 3.83 20.93
N THR A 125 30.15 5.15 21.14
CA THR A 125 30.24 5.79 22.46
C THR A 125 28.91 5.70 23.20
N THR A 126 27.82 6.09 22.55
CA THR A 126 26.47 6.11 23.15
C THR A 126 25.38 5.71 22.16
N ALA A 127 25.70 5.63 20.87
CA ALA A 127 24.76 5.17 19.86
C ALA A 127 24.52 3.66 20.01
N MET A 128 23.27 3.24 19.80
CA MET A 128 22.83 1.86 19.88
C MET A 128 21.84 1.52 18.76
N SER A 129 21.77 0.25 18.42
CA SER A 129 20.81 -0.29 17.47
C SER A 129 19.38 -0.20 18.03
N ARG A 130 18.39 -0.04 17.15
CA ARG A 130 16.96 0.09 17.52
C ARG A 130 16.40 -0.99 18.44
N GLY A 131 16.95 -2.21 18.39
CA GLY A 131 16.56 -3.31 19.28
C GLY A 131 16.89 -3.07 20.77
N ASN A 132 17.77 -2.11 21.08
CA ASN A 132 18.20 -1.82 22.44
C ASN A 132 17.51 -0.60 23.07
N TRP A 133 16.79 0.21 22.28
CA TRP A 133 16.19 1.47 22.76
C TRP A 133 15.21 1.26 23.91
N THR A 134 14.37 0.22 23.86
CA THR A 134 13.44 -0.08 24.95
C THR A 134 14.16 -0.39 26.26
N SER A 135 15.25 -1.15 26.21
CA SER A 135 16.01 -1.50 27.42
C SER A 135 16.70 -0.28 28.03
N ALA A 136 17.34 0.54 27.21
CA ALA A 136 17.98 1.77 27.65
C ALA A 136 16.97 2.78 28.20
N THR A 137 15.84 2.97 27.50
CA THR A 137 14.74 3.86 27.92
C THR A 137 14.23 3.47 29.31
N ASN A 138 13.92 2.20 29.53
CA ASN A 138 13.42 1.72 30.82
C ASN A 138 14.44 1.90 31.96
N GLN A 139 15.74 1.74 31.68
CA GLN A 139 16.79 2.01 32.67
C GLN A 139 16.83 3.50 33.01
N THR A 140 16.86 4.37 32.00
CA THR A 140 16.91 5.83 32.21
C THR A 140 15.70 6.36 32.97
N LEU A 141 14.47 5.92 32.65
CA LEU A 141 13.26 6.33 33.38
C LEU A 141 13.26 5.93 34.86
N SER A 142 14.08 4.95 35.25
CA SER A 142 14.21 4.51 36.65
C SER A 142 15.22 5.32 37.46
N GLU A 143 16.05 6.14 36.79
CA GLU A 143 17.08 6.95 37.44
C GLU A 143 16.50 8.26 37.97
N SER A 144 17.01 8.73 39.10
CA SER A 144 16.61 10.03 39.66
C SER A 144 17.26 11.18 38.88
N SER A 145 16.50 12.24 38.63
CA SER A 145 17.01 13.51 38.14
C SER A 145 17.39 14.43 39.30
N TYR A 146 18.50 15.15 39.17
CA TYR A 146 18.88 16.20 40.14
C TYR A 146 18.51 17.62 39.69
N ILE A 147 17.95 17.75 38.48
CA ILE A 147 17.47 19.01 37.89
C ILE A 147 16.17 18.73 37.14
N ASN A 148 15.14 19.54 37.38
CA ASN A 148 13.93 19.56 36.58
C ASN A 148 14.04 20.66 35.52
N VAL A 149 13.41 20.46 34.37
CA VAL A 149 13.36 21.43 33.27
C VAL A 149 11.92 21.53 32.80
N ALA A 150 11.45 22.73 32.49
CA ALA A 150 10.18 22.97 31.81
C ALA A 150 10.32 24.14 30.84
N ALA A 151 9.46 24.21 29.82
CA ALA A 151 9.44 25.34 28.91
C ALA A 151 8.03 25.74 28.43
N GLN A 152 7.90 27.02 28.11
CA GLN A 152 6.76 27.58 27.40
C GLN A 152 7.25 28.31 26.16
N ALA A 153 6.61 28.05 25.03
CA ALA A 153 6.96 28.61 23.74
C ALA A 153 5.77 29.38 23.14
N THR A 154 6.09 30.48 22.46
CA THR A 154 5.12 31.25 21.68
C THR A 154 5.70 31.56 20.31
N ILE A 155 4.91 31.33 19.25
CA ILE A 155 5.23 31.74 17.89
C ILE A 155 4.32 32.90 17.48
N ASP A 156 4.92 34.01 17.10
CA ASP A 156 4.19 35.05 16.38
C ASP A 156 4.12 34.69 14.89
N VAL A 157 2.93 34.38 14.40
CA VAL A 157 2.75 33.84 13.04
C VAL A 157 3.06 34.85 11.94
N THR A 158 3.04 36.14 12.27
CA THR A 158 3.28 37.24 11.31
C THR A 158 4.77 37.51 11.17
N THR A 159 5.45 37.65 12.30
CA THR A 159 6.89 37.94 12.36
C THR A 159 7.75 36.69 12.27
N ARG A 160 7.16 35.50 12.46
CA ARG A 160 7.82 34.19 12.56
C ARG A 160 8.84 34.12 13.71
N ILE A 161 8.68 34.96 14.73
CA ILE A 161 9.53 34.94 15.91
C ILE A 161 9.00 33.87 16.87
N LEU A 162 9.83 32.88 17.13
CA LEU A 162 9.69 31.94 18.23
C LEU A 162 10.35 32.53 19.47
N THR A 163 9.62 32.55 20.58
CA THR A 163 10.11 32.90 21.92
C THR A 163 9.93 31.69 22.82
N VAL A 164 11.00 31.25 23.49
CA VAL A 164 11.00 30.09 24.40
C VAL A 164 11.49 30.55 25.77
N ILE A 165 10.62 30.49 26.77
CA ILE A 165 10.99 30.70 28.17
C ILE A 165 11.29 29.33 28.76
N VAL A 166 12.50 29.16 29.28
CA VAL A 166 12.94 27.92 29.93
C VAL A 166 13.09 28.18 31.41
N GLU A 167 12.61 27.24 32.21
CA GLU A 167 12.80 27.21 33.65
C GLU A 167 13.48 25.90 34.05
N THR A 168 14.38 26.00 35.03
CA THR A 168 15.05 24.86 35.63
C THR A 168 15.01 24.97 37.15
N TYR A 169 14.97 23.82 37.82
CA TYR A 169 15.04 23.76 39.28
C TYR A 169 15.86 22.57 39.73
N TYR A 170 16.94 22.82 40.47
CA TYR A 170 17.74 21.76 41.06
C TYR A 170 17.06 21.16 42.29
N THR A 171 16.76 19.86 42.21
CA THR A 171 16.16 19.05 43.28
C THR A 171 17.21 18.20 44.01
N GLY A 172 18.42 18.07 43.45
CA GLY A 172 19.54 17.33 44.01
C GLY A 172 20.86 18.11 43.95
N THR A 173 21.97 17.43 44.26
CA THR A 173 23.32 18.00 44.22
C THR A 173 23.99 17.71 42.89
N VAL A 174 24.51 18.74 42.23
CA VAL A 174 25.30 18.60 41.00
C VAL A 174 26.60 17.84 41.30
N PRO A 175 26.98 16.82 40.51
CA PRO A 175 28.25 16.13 40.70
C PRO A 175 29.45 17.07 40.60
N GLN A 176 30.50 16.79 41.37
CA GLN A 176 31.68 17.66 41.44
C GLN A 176 32.37 17.76 40.07
N GLY A 177 32.61 18.99 39.60
CA GLY A 177 33.30 19.25 38.33
C GLY A 177 32.41 19.17 37.09
N VAL A 178 31.11 18.92 37.26
CA VAL A 178 30.13 18.91 36.17
C VAL A 178 29.57 20.31 35.94
N THR A 179 29.44 20.70 34.67
CA THR A 179 28.68 21.87 34.23
C THR A 179 27.42 21.37 33.54
N ASN A 180 26.25 21.90 33.92
CA ASN A 180 25.02 21.58 33.22
C ASN A 180 24.73 22.60 32.13
N ASN A 181 24.38 22.11 30.94
CA ASN A 181 24.02 22.94 29.80
C ASN A 181 22.55 22.73 29.43
N ILE A 182 21.86 23.81 29.10
CA ILE A 182 20.49 23.77 28.59
C ILE A 182 20.48 23.77 27.06
N ASN A 183 19.75 22.82 26.50
CA ASN A 183 19.55 22.65 25.07
C ASN A 183 18.11 23.00 24.72
N VAL A 184 17.91 23.76 23.65
CA VAL A 184 16.58 24.12 23.15
C VAL A 184 16.49 23.73 21.68
N ALA A 185 15.79 22.63 21.40
CA ALA A 185 15.62 22.06 20.08
C ALA A 185 14.29 22.47 19.46
N LEU A 186 14.34 22.96 18.22
CA LEU A 186 13.18 23.18 17.37
C LEU A 186 13.03 21.97 16.45
N LEU A 187 11.88 21.30 16.54
CA LEU A 187 11.52 20.15 15.75
C LEU A 187 10.32 20.50 14.86
N GLN A 188 10.11 19.71 13.81
CA GLN A 188 8.90 19.81 12.99
C GLN A 188 8.34 18.43 12.68
N ASN A 189 7.03 18.33 12.84
CA ASN A 189 6.21 17.19 12.48
C ASN A 189 5.64 17.34 11.07
N ASN A 190 5.04 16.26 10.59
CA ASN A 190 4.28 16.24 9.35
C ASN A 190 5.05 16.72 8.11
N ILE A 191 6.32 16.34 7.96
CA ILE A 191 7.12 16.69 6.77
C ILE A 191 7.00 15.56 5.74
N PRO A 192 6.31 15.77 4.61
CA PRO A 192 6.25 14.77 3.54
C PRO A 192 7.60 14.68 2.83
N GLY A 193 8.06 13.46 2.55
CA GLY A 193 9.28 13.22 1.79
C GLY A 193 9.45 11.78 1.33
N PRO A 194 10.49 11.48 0.53
CA PRO A 194 10.82 10.10 0.20
C PRO A 194 11.33 9.38 1.45
N GLN A 195 11.07 8.07 1.52
CA GLN A 195 11.66 7.21 2.54
C GLN A 195 11.79 5.77 2.02
N SER A 196 13.03 5.31 1.92
CA SER A 196 13.32 3.92 1.56
C SER A 196 12.80 2.96 2.62
N GLY A 197 12.18 1.87 2.18
CA GLY A 197 11.69 0.79 3.06
C GLY A 197 10.39 1.10 3.83
N ALA A 198 9.77 2.27 3.63
CA ALA A 198 8.56 2.67 4.35
C ALA A 198 7.42 1.64 4.23
N ALA A 199 7.16 1.14 3.02
CA ALA A 199 6.09 0.16 2.77
C ALA A 199 6.27 -1.16 3.54
N ASN A 200 7.51 -1.54 3.85
CA ASN A 200 7.81 -2.80 4.53
C ASN A 200 7.84 -2.67 6.05
N TYR A 201 8.33 -1.53 6.56
CA TYR A 201 8.67 -1.39 7.98
C TYR A 201 7.79 -0.37 8.73
N ASN A 202 7.16 0.57 8.05
CA ASN A 202 6.21 1.51 8.65
C ASN A 202 5.19 2.02 7.61
N PRO A 203 4.33 1.12 7.09
CA PRO A 203 3.35 1.48 6.07
C PRO A 203 2.33 2.49 6.56
N SER A 204 2.05 2.55 7.87
CA SER A 204 1.18 3.56 8.49
C SER A 204 1.69 4.99 8.36
N GLY A 205 2.98 5.18 8.12
CA GLY A 205 3.57 6.50 7.86
C GLY A 205 3.45 6.96 6.41
N ILE A 206 2.90 6.13 5.51
CA ILE A 206 2.71 6.49 4.10
C ILE A 206 1.50 7.41 3.96
N ILE A 207 1.69 8.53 3.27
CA ILE A 207 0.64 9.51 2.95
C ILE A 207 0.62 9.76 1.44
N PRO A 208 -0.47 10.31 0.88
CA PRO A 208 -0.49 10.74 -0.51
C PRO A 208 0.59 11.79 -0.80
N GLY A 209 1.24 11.70 -1.95
CA GLY A 209 2.23 12.68 -2.38
C GLY A 209 3.02 12.28 -3.63
N PRO A 210 3.98 13.11 -4.06
CA PRO A 210 4.68 12.94 -5.33
C PRO A 210 5.82 11.90 -5.32
N TRP A 211 6.20 11.40 -4.14
CA TRP A 211 7.21 10.35 -3.99
C TRP A 211 6.56 8.97 -3.92
N ASN A 212 7.32 7.93 -4.26
CA ASN A 212 6.85 6.54 -4.28
C ASN A 212 7.58 5.65 -3.25
N PRO A 213 7.00 5.39 -2.06
CA PRO A 213 5.86 6.09 -1.47
C PRO A 213 6.27 7.46 -0.90
N THR A 214 5.29 8.33 -0.68
CA THR A 214 5.49 9.54 0.13
C THR A 214 5.32 9.16 1.60
N TYR A 215 6.27 9.54 2.42
CA TYR A 215 6.33 9.19 3.83
C TYR A 215 6.27 10.44 4.69
N ASN A 216 5.54 10.34 5.79
CA ASN A 216 5.31 11.41 6.74
C ASN A 216 6.35 11.40 7.85
N HIS A 217 7.33 12.30 7.79
CA HIS A 217 8.39 12.40 8.79
C HIS A 217 7.93 13.21 10.00
N GLN A 218 8.20 12.68 11.20
CA GLN A 218 7.86 13.27 12.50
C GLN A 218 9.12 13.65 13.28
N HIS A 219 8.97 14.53 14.27
CA HIS A 219 9.99 14.96 15.22
C HIS A 219 11.33 15.36 14.59
N MET A 220 11.31 15.85 13.35
CA MET A 220 12.51 16.12 12.58
C MET A 220 13.24 17.31 13.17
N LEU A 221 14.52 17.17 13.50
CA LEU A 221 15.34 18.28 13.99
C LEU A 221 15.45 19.37 12.92
N ARG A 222 15.09 20.60 13.29
CA ARG A 222 15.18 21.77 12.41
C ARG A 222 16.21 22.78 12.88
N HIS A 223 16.33 22.99 14.19
CA HIS A 223 17.30 23.94 14.75
C HIS A 223 17.63 23.62 16.23
N LEU A 224 18.77 24.11 16.72
CA LEU A 224 19.14 24.13 18.13
C LEU A 224 19.46 25.57 18.53
N LEU A 225 18.56 26.22 19.27
CA LEU A 225 18.62 27.66 19.58
C LEU A 225 19.83 28.00 20.46
N THR A 226 20.28 27.06 21.29
CA THR A 226 21.48 27.19 22.14
C THR A 226 22.71 26.50 21.54
N GLY A 227 22.66 26.11 20.25
CA GLY A 227 23.67 25.28 19.61
C GLY A 227 23.61 23.81 20.06
N GLN A 228 24.40 22.94 19.42
CA GLN A 228 24.29 21.49 19.62
C GLN A 228 24.75 20.97 20.99
N TRP A 229 25.49 21.79 21.73
CA TRP A 229 26.04 21.48 23.07
C TRP A 229 25.34 22.25 24.19
N GLY A 230 24.36 23.08 23.84
CA GLY A 230 23.63 23.91 24.78
C GLY A 230 24.43 25.09 25.33
N GLU A 231 23.76 25.84 26.19
CA GLU A 231 24.30 26.98 26.91
C GLU A 231 24.47 26.64 28.40
N ALA A 232 25.57 27.07 29.03
CA ALA A 232 25.85 26.74 30.42
C ALA A 232 24.83 27.39 31.37
N ILE A 233 24.24 26.61 32.27
CA ILE A 233 23.40 27.11 33.34
C ILE A 233 24.30 27.78 34.39
N PRO A 234 24.09 29.08 34.71
CA PRO A 234 25.03 29.86 35.54
C PRO A 234 24.91 29.56 37.05
N VAL A 235 24.08 28.60 37.44
CA VAL A 235 23.86 28.18 38.82
C VAL A 235 23.96 26.67 38.95
N SER A 236 24.29 26.19 40.14
CA SER A 236 24.40 24.76 40.46
C SER A 236 23.39 24.29 41.53
N SER A 237 22.41 25.14 41.86
CA SER A 237 21.36 24.87 42.86
C SER A 237 20.22 25.87 42.72
N GLY A 238 19.01 25.50 43.13
CA GLY A 238 17.83 26.37 43.11
C GLY A 238 17.25 26.58 41.71
N PHE A 239 16.53 27.69 41.55
CA PHE A 239 15.81 28.05 40.33
C PHE A 239 16.67 28.87 39.36
N TRP A 240 16.54 28.61 38.06
CA TRP A 240 17.09 29.45 37.00
C TRP A 240 16.12 29.52 35.80
N THR A 241 16.08 30.67 35.13
CA THR A 241 15.27 30.88 33.93
C THR A 241 15.99 31.77 32.92
N ASP A 242 15.72 31.53 31.64
CA ASP A 242 16.15 32.38 30.54
C ASP A 242 15.15 32.35 29.38
N THR A 243 15.27 33.29 28.45
CA THR A 243 14.41 33.42 27.27
C THR A 243 15.23 33.39 26.00
N TYR A 244 14.91 32.44 25.12
CA TYR A 244 15.52 32.29 23.81
C TYR A 244 14.59 32.79 22.73
N THR A 245 15.14 33.48 21.73
CA THR A 245 14.37 33.92 20.57
C THR A 245 15.01 33.45 19.27
N TYR A 246 14.17 33.09 18.30
CA TYR A 246 14.62 32.66 16.98
C TYR A 246 13.65 33.12 15.91
N THR A 247 14.16 33.76 14.86
CA THR A 247 13.34 34.08 13.69
C THR A 247 13.31 32.86 12.77
N ILE A 248 12.18 32.17 12.72
CA ILE A 248 12.01 30.96 11.93
C ILE A 248 12.02 31.34 10.44
N PRO A 249 13.00 30.87 9.64
CA PRO A 249 13.04 31.18 8.22
C PRO A 249 11.87 30.50 7.48
N SER A 250 11.61 30.89 6.23
CA SER A 250 10.53 30.28 5.44
C SER A 250 10.77 28.79 5.15
N ASN A 251 12.04 28.41 4.98
CA ASN A 251 12.47 27.03 4.70
C ASN A 251 13.88 26.77 5.28
N LEU A 252 14.21 25.49 5.43
CA LEU A 252 15.56 24.97 5.65
C LEU A 252 15.91 24.10 4.45
N ASN A 253 16.97 24.44 3.70
CA ASN A 253 17.43 23.69 2.53
C ASN A 253 16.32 23.36 1.50
N GLY A 254 15.38 24.29 1.30
CA GLY A 254 14.24 24.11 0.40
C GLY A 254 13.05 23.36 0.99
N VAL A 255 13.10 22.97 2.27
CA VAL A 255 11.99 22.32 3.00
C VAL A 255 11.29 23.35 3.88
N SER A 256 10.03 23.64 3.59
CA SER A 256 9.27 24.68 4.29
C SER A 256 9.16 24.43 5.80
N PHE A 257 9.18 25.53 6.56
CA PHE A 257 8.75 25.52 7.95
C PHE A 257 7.24 25.76 8.00
N ASP A 258 6.52 24.73 8.42
CA ASP A 258 5.11 24.83 8.79
C ASP A 258 5.02 25.18 10.28
N LEU A 259 4.63 26.42 10.57
CA LEU A 259 4.63 26.97 11.92
C LEU A 259 3.72 26.19 12.87
N PHE A 260 2.64 25.61 12.35
CA PHE A 260 1.63 24.91 13.15
C PHE A 260 2.01 23.47 13.47
N ASN A 261 3.00 22.94 12.76
CA ASN A 261 3.57 21.60 12.97
C ASN A 261 4.92 21.65 13.69
N LEU A 262 5.28 22.77 14.33
CA LEU A 262 6.52 22.89 15.10
C LEU A 262 6.35 22.37 16.53
N GLU A 263 7.44 21.83 17.06
CA GLU A 263 7.57 21.46 18.48
C GLU A 263 8.86 22.03 19.03
N VAL A 264 8.87 22.34 20.33
CA VAL A 264 10.09 22.73 21.05
C VAL A 264 10.36 21.73 22.15
N LEU A 265 11.55 21.16 22.15
CA LEU A 265 12.04 20.27 23.19
C LEU A 265 13.18 20.94 23.93
N VAL A 266 13.18 20.88 25.25
CA VAL A 266 14.25 21.41 26.09
C VAL A 266 14.87 20.30 26.94
N PHE A 267 16.17 20.32 27.13
CA PHE A 267 16.83 19.32 27.97
C PHE A 267 18.13 19.82 28.60
N ALA A 268 18.40 19.38 29.83
CA ALA A 268 19.62 19.67 30.55
C ALA A 268 20.60 18.51 30.42
N ALA A 269 21.86 18.79 30.08
CA ALA A 269 22.92 17.78 29.89
C ALA A 269 24.17 18.11 30.71
N GLU A 270 24.99 17.10 31.02
CA GLU A 270 26.31 17.28 31.63
C GLU A 270 27.35 17.57 30.53
N GLY A 271 27.61 18.85 30.29
CA GLY A 271 28.41 19.26 29.15
C GLY A 271 27.76 18.84 27.83
N GLN A 272 28.35 17.86 27.12
CA GLN A 272 27.87 17.39 25.82
C GLN A 272 27.12 16.05 25.89
N GLU A 273 27.31 15.31 26.98
CA GLU A 273 26.79 13.94 27.19
C GLU A 273 25.86 13.91 28.41
N ASN A 274 25.33 12.75 28.76
CA ASN A 274 24.46 12.54 29.92
C ASN A 274 23.37 13.61 30.04
N ILE A 275 22.39 13.56 29.14
CA ILE A 275 21.14 14.28 29.30
C ILE A 275 20.48 13.81 30.59
N ILE A 276 20.30 14.74 31.52
CA ILE A 276 19.81 14.45 32.87
C ILE A 276 18.29 14.33 32.83
N THR A 277 17.62 15.29 32.20
CA THR A 277 16.18 15.24 31.91
C THR A 277 15.85 16.22 30.80
N GLY A 278 14.63 16.15 30.28
CA GLY A 278 14.09 17.15 29.37
C GLY A 278 12.56 17.17 29.39
N ASP A 279 11.99 18.14 28.69
CA ASP A 279 10.55 18.37 28.63
C ASP A 279 10.17 18.96 27.27
N LYS A 280 8.94 18.68 26.84
CA LYS A 280 8.36 19.28 25.63
C LYS A 280 7.64 20.57 26.03
N ALA A 281 8.06 21.68 25.44
CA ALA A 281 7.47 22.97 25.74
C ALA A 281 5.99 23.02 25.35
N SER A 282 5.17 23.65 26.19
CA SER A 282 3.82 24.06 25.77
C SER A 282 3.93 25.14 24.69
N LEU A 283 3.28 24.95 23.55
CA LEU A 283 3.36 25.87 22.41
C LEU A 283 2.06 26.65 22.23
N SER A 284 2.19 27.96 22.07
CA SER A 284 1.10 28.90 21.81
C SER A 284 1.40 29.77 20.60
N TYR A 285 0.38 30.41 20.03
CA TYR A 285 0.51 31.23 18.84
C TYR A 285 -0.06 32.63 19.07
N ASN A 286 0.71 33.64 18.69
CA ASN A 286 0.22 35.00 18.55
C ASN A 286 -0.20 35.21 17.10
N VAL A 287 -1.49 35.46 16.91
CA VAL A 287 -2.08 35.75 15.60
C VAL A 287 -2.46 37.23 15.49
N PRO A 288 -2.53 37.79 14.27
CA PRO A 288 -3.01 39.15 14.06
C PRO A 288 -4.36 39.40 14.72
N PRO A 289 -4.64 40.63 15.19
CA PRO A 289 -5.97 41.01 15.63
C PRO A 289 -7.02 40.69 14.57
N GLY A 290 -8.09 40.00 14.97
CA GLY A 290 -9.15 39.56 14.07
C GLY A 290 -8.92 38.19 13.41
N THR A 291 -7.80 37.52 13.68
CA THR A 291 -7.58 36.12 13.30
C THR A 291 -7.94 35.19 14.46
N ASN A 292 -8.60 34.08 14.14
CA ASN A 292 -8.98 33.03 15.07
C ASN A 292 -8.30 31.72 14.66
N LEU A 293 -7.60 31.11 15.61
CA LEU A 293 -7.07 29.76 15.43
C LEU A 293 -8.20 28.75 15.62
N ILE A 294 -8.29 27.81 14.69
CA ILE A 294 -9.28 26.74 14.71
C ILE A 294 -8.58 25.41 14.43
N ASP A 295 -9.34 24.34 14.61
CA ASP A 295 -9.03 22.95 14.25
C ASP A 295 -10.32 22.38 13.64
N MET A 296 -10.29 22.17 12.33
CA MET A 296 -11.29 21.35 11.65
C MET A 296 -10.71 19.95 11.48
N SER A 297 -11.57 18.95 11.28
CA SER A 297 -11.11 17.64 10.81
C SER A 297 -12.10 17.03 9.84
N ALA A 298 -11.60 16.16 8.97
CA ALA A 298 -12.39 15.50 7.94
C ALA A 298 -12.56 14.01 8.24
N SER A 299 -13.77 13.52 7.98
CA SER A 299 -14.08 12.11 7.77
C SER A 299 -15.03 12.00 6.58
N THR A 300 -15.37 10.79 6.15
CA THR A 300 -16.37 10.59 5.10
C THR A 300 -17.49 9.69 5.59
N SER A 301 -18.71 10.02 5.20
CA SER A 301 -19.92 9.21 5.35
C SER A 301 -20.51 8.85 3.98
N MET A 302 -19.66 8.86 2.94
CA MET A 302 -20.02 8.41 1.61
C MET A 302 -20.48 6.95 1.70
N ALA A 303 -21.63 6.66 1.10
CA ALA A 303 -22.06 5.27 0.94
C ALA A 303 -21.20 4.62 -0.13
N MET A 304 -20.61 3.47 0.18
CA MET A 304 -19.93 2.65 -0.82
C MET A 304 -20.95 2.11 -1.83
N PRO A 305 -20.55 1.89 -3.10
CA PRO A 305 -21.40 1.21 -4.07
C PRO A 305 -21.89 -0.13 -3.50
N SER A 306 -23.17 -0.44 -3.63
CA SER A 306 -23.70 -1.74 -3.18
C SER A 306 -23.37 -2.88 -4.15
N SER A 307 -23.21 -2.55 -5.44
CA SER A 307 -22.85 -3.47 -6.51
C SER A 307 -21.76 -2.88 -7.41
N TYR A 308 -21.17 -3.71 -8.28
CA TYR A 308 -20.20 -3.24 -9.28
C TYR A 308 -20.78 -2.30 -10.33
N CYS A 309 -22.11 -2.24 -10.48
CA CYS A 309 -22.78 -1.40 -11.45
C CYS A 309 -23.33 -0.10 -10.86
N ASP A 310 -23.16 0.12 -9.56
CA ASP A 310 -23.67 1.29 -8.85
C ASP A 310 -22.72 2.47 -9.03
N ASN A 311 -22.61 2.94 -10.27
CA ASN A 311 -21.64 3.97 -10.64
C ASN A 311 -22.11 5.41 -10.36
N ASN A 312 -23.35 5.61 -9.89
CA ASN A 312 -23.87 6.91 -9.52
C ASN A 312 -23.65 7.18 -8.02
N ILE A 313 -22.54 7.82 -7.69
CA ILE A 313 -22.09 8.03 -6.31
C ILE A 313 -22.36 9.47 -5.87
N THR A 314 -22.79 9.66 -4.63
CA THR A 314 -22.89 10.99 -4.00
C THR A 314 -21.72 11.18 -3.03
N PRO A 315 -20.68 11.94 -3.38
CA PRO A 315 -19.56 12.19 -2.49
C PRO A 315 -20.01 12.95 -1.24
N LYS A 316 -19.50 12.54 -0.07
CA LYS A 316 -19.84 13.16 1.22
C LYS A 316 -18.62 13.31 2.11
N ILE A 317 -18.45 14.49 2.67
CA ILE A 317 -17.45 14.79 3.69
C ILE A 317 -18.14 15.23 4.97
N THR A 318 -17.71 14.68 6.10
CA THR A 318 -18.12 15.13 7.42
C THR A 318 -16.99 15.96 8.01
N VAL A 319 -17.29 17.22 8.29
CA VAL A 319 -16.37 18.18 8.92
C VAL A 319 -16.70 18.26 10.40
N SER A 320 -15.72 18.02 11.26
CA SER A 320 -15.81 18.25 12.70
C SER A 320 -15.12 19.54 13.08
N ASN A 321 -15.71 20.31 13.99
CA ASN A 321 -15.11 21.48 14.59
C ASN A 321 -14.56 21.10 15.98
N ASN A 322 -13.24 20.91 16.08
CA ASN A 322 -12.58 20.55 17.34
C ASN A 322 -12.19 21.79 18.17
N SER A 323 -12.59 22.98 17.72
CA SER A 323 -12.30 24.25 18.37
C SER A 323 -13.32 24.58 19.46
N ASN A 324 -12.93 25.50 20.35
CA ASN A 324 -13.79 26.00 21.42
C ASN A 324 -14.74 27.13 20.98
N MET A 325 -14.88 27.35 19.67
CA MET A 325 -15.68 28.42 19.09
C MET A 325 -16.34 27.97 17.78
N PRO A 326 -17.49 28.56 17.39
CA PRO A 326 -18.17 28.19 16.16
C PRO A 326 -17.33 28.58 14.93
N ILE A 327 -17.41 27.73 13.90
CA ILE A 327 -16.80 27.96 12.59
C ILE A 327 -17.94 28.02 11.58
N ASP A 328 -17.98 29.06 10.75
CA ASP A 328 -19.06 29.26 9.80
C ASP A 328 -18.61 29.50 8.36
N THR A 329 -17.29 29.58 8.11
CA THR A 329 -16.75 30.02 6.82
C THR A 329 -15.53 29.17 6.46
N PHE A 330 -15.74 28.14 5.65
CA PHE A 330 -14.68 27.21 5.21
C PHE A 330 -15.01 26.63 3.82
N GLU A 331 -14.07 25.88 3.23
CA GLU A 331 -14.29 25.16 1.97
C GLU A 331 -14.02 23.67 2.15
N VAL A 332 -14.76 22.87 1.39
CA VAL A 332 -14.54 21.43 1.29
C VAL A 332 -14.32 21.06 -0.17
N SER A 333 -13.54 20.01 -0.42
CA SER A 333 -13.35 19.47 -1.75
C SER A 333 -13.28 17.96 -1.77
N TYR A 334 -13.55 17.39 -2.95
CA TYR A 334 -13.20 16.01 -3.25
C TYR A 334 -12.39 15.91 -4.56
N VAL A 335 -11.60 14.85 -4.68
CA VAL A 335 -10.91 14.45 -5.91
C VAL A 335 -11.27 12.99 -6.19
N LEU A 336 -11.85 12.74 -7.38
CA LEU A 336 -12.02 11.38 -7.90
C LEU A 336 -10.74 10.97 -8.64
N ASN A 337 -10.06 9.94 -8.14
CA ASN A 337 -8.79 9.43 -8.66
C ASN A 337 -7.72 10.53 -8.74
N SER A 338 -7.29 10.90 -9.96
CA SER A 338 -6.31 11.95 -10.23
C SER A 338 -6.89 13.14 -10.98
N ASN A 339 -8.22 13.31 -10.94
CA ASN A 339 -8.90 14.43 -11.58
C ASN A 339 -8.65 15.74 -10.82
N ASN A 340 -9.11 16.85 -11.39
CA ASN A 340 -9.07 18.14 -10.70
C ASN A 340 -10.01 18.14 -9.48
N PRO A 341 -9.63 18.81 -8.37
CA PRO A 341 -10.51 18.97 -7.22
C PRO A 341 -11.81 19.67 -7.57
N VAL A 342 -12.91 19.17 -7.01
CA VAL A 342 -14.22 19.83 -7.02
C VAL A 342 -14.45 20.42 -5.64
N THR A 343 -14.58 21.74 -5.57
CA THR A 343 -14.63 22.51 -4.32
C THR A 343 -16.02 23.12 -4.11
N GLN A 344 -16.44 23.20 -2.84
CA GLN A 344 -17.65 23.87 -2.40
C GLN A 344 -17.36 24.72 -1.16
N SER A 345 -17.72 26.00 -1.22
CA SER A 345 -17.72 26.89 -0.06
C SER A 345 -18.89 26.58 0.87
N VAL A 346 -18.64 26.61 2.17
CA VAL A 346 -19.61 26.32 3.23
C VAL A 346 -19.73 27.53 4.15
N TYR A 347 -20.97 27.98 4.32
CA TYR A 347 -21.33 29.15 5.15
C TYR A 347 -22.20 28.78 6.37
N ASN A 348 -22.41 27.49 6.60
CA ASN A 348 -23.26 27.01 7.69
C ASN A 348 -22.40 26.84 8.94
N SER A 349 -22.82 27.47 10.05
CA SER A 349 -22.08 27.40 11.31
C SER A 349 -22.11 25.98 11.89
N ILE A 350 -20.92 25.46 12.22
CA ILE A 350 -20.70 24.28 13.04
C ILE A 350 -20.36 24.77 14.45
N PRO A 351 -21.16 24.45 15.48
CA PRO A 351 -20.87 24.86 16.85
C PRO A 351 -19.56 24.24 17.35
N ALA A 352 -18.98 24.80 18.40
CA ALA A 352 -17.81 24.26 19.07
C ALA A 352 -18.03 22.79 19.46
N GLY A 353 -17.08 21.90 19.11
CA GLY A 353 -17.20 20.45 19.32
C GLY A 353 -18.24 19.74 18.44
N GLY A 354 -18.91 20.45 17.54
CA GLY A 354 -19.93 19.90 16.65
C GLY A 354 -19.36 19.33 15.34
N ASN A 355 -20.23 18.75 14.51
CA ASN A 355 -19.88 18.34 13.15
C ASN A 355 -21.02 18.62 12.17
N SER A 356 -20.70 18.57 10.88
CA SER A 356 -21.67 18.68 9.79
C SER A 356 -21.24 17.85 8.60
N THR A 357 -22.19 17.19 7.94
CA THR A 357 -21.94 16.44 6.69
C THR A 357 -22.36 17.27 5.50
N ILE A 358 -21.41 17.52 4.60
CA ILE A 358 -21.60 18.21 3.34
C ILE A 358 -21.71 17.15 2.24
N SER A 359 -22.80 17.20 1.47
CA SER A 359 -23.00 16.36 0.29
C SER A 359 -22.73 17.17 -0.98
N PHE A 360 -21.91 16.60 -1.86
CA PHE A 360 -21.73 17.12 -3.21
C PHE A 360 -22.83 16.58 -4.14
N PRO A 361 -23.02 17.16 -5.35
CA PRO A 361 -23.87 16.56 -6.37
C PRO A 361 -23.43 15.13 -6.70
N ALA A 362 -24.40 14.27 -7.06
CA ALA A 362 -24.11 12.92 -7.52
C ALA A 362 -23.27 12.96 -8.82
N ILE A 363 -22.34 12.02 -8.93
CA ILE A 363 -21.42 11.87 -10.06
C ILE A 363 -21.46 10.45 -10.61
N THR A 364 -21.20 10.33 -11.91
CA THR A 364 -20.95 9.03 -12.55
C THR A 364 -19.47 8.71 -12.46
N VAL A 365 -19.13 7.63 -11.76
CA VAL A 365 -17.77 7.12 -11.60
C VAL A 365 -17.46 6.13 -12.74
N PRO A 366 -16.26 6.16 -13.34
CA PRO A 366 -15.89 5.23 -14.40
C PRO A 366 -15.72 3.79 -13.89
N SER A 367 -15.75 2.80 -14.79
CA SER A 367 -15.35 1.43 -14.44
C SER A 367 -13.86 1.35 -14.12
N GLY A 368 -13.46 0.29 -13.41
CA GLY A 368 -12.12 0.13 -12.85
C GLY A 368 -12.08 0.36 -11.33
N THR A 369 -10.86 0.36 -10.80
CA THR A 369 -10.57 0.73 -9.41
C THR A 369 -10.58 2.25 -9.26
N ASN A 370 -11.32 2.74 -8.28
CA ASN A 370 -11.53 4.16 -8.02
C ASN A 370 -11.30 4.49 -6.54
N ASN A 371 -10.93 5.74 -6.26
CA ASN A 371 -10.84 6.31 -4.92
C ASN A 371 -11.35 7.75 -4.95
N ILE A 372 -12.10 8.15 -3.92
CA ILE A 372 -12.45 9.56 -3.69
C ILE A 372 -11.73 10.04 -2.43
N SER A 373 -10.83 11.00 -2.61
CA SER A 373 -10.19 11.72 -1.51
C SER A 373 -10.92 13.02 -1.23
N TYR A 374 -10.93 13.44 0.04
CA TYR A 374 -11.66 14.60 0.53
C TYR A 374 -10.72 15.48 1.34
N SER A 375 -10.98 16.78 1.33
CA SER A 375 -10.30 17.73 2.21
C SER A 375 -11.21 18.85 2.68
N VAL A 376 -10.91 19.41 3.85
CA VAL A 376 -11.48 20.66 4.37
C VAL A 376 -10.37 21.68 4.56
N ASN A 377 -10.61 22.94 4.17
CA ASN A 377 -9.64 24.03 4.33
C ASN A 377 -10.34 25.32 4.75
N THR A 378 -9.59 26.24 5.35
CA THR A 378 -10.08 27.62 5.53
C THR A 378 -10.13 28.33 4.19
N MET A 379 -11.13 29.19 4.00
CA MET A 379 -11.21 29.99 2.78
C MET A 379 -10.20 31.14 2.82
N ASN A 380 -9.63 31.45 1.66
CA ASN A 380 -8.75 32.60 1.50
C ASN A 380 -9.51 33.90 1.88
N GLY A 381 -8.89 34.73 2.73
CA GLY A 381 -9.50 35.96 3.27
C GLY A 381 -10.45 35.76 4.44
N SER A 382 -10.67 34.52 4.92
CA SER A 382 -11.36 34.30 6.18
C SER A 382 -10.53 34.77 7.39
N SER A 383 -11.19 35.01 8.52
CA SER A 383 -10.53 35.26 9.79
C SER A 383 -9.94 33.98 10.42
N TYR A 384 -10.05 32.83 9.77
CA TYR A 384 -9.69 31.54 10.35
C TYR A 384 -8.34 31.07 9.86
N VAL A 385 -7.54 30.55 10.79
CA VAL A 385 -6.33 29.80 10.48
C VAL A 385 -6.46 28.44 11.15
N ASP A 386 -6.43 27.39 10.34
CA ASP A 386 -6.42 26.03 10.85
C ASP A 386 -5.02 25.69 11.36
N SER A 387 -4.94 25.40 12.66
CA SER A 387 -3.69 25.12 13.37
C SER A 387 -3.35 23.64 13.42
N ILE A 388 -4.23 22.75 12.93
CA ILE A 388 -4.02 21.30 12.91
C ILE A 388 -4.50 20.79 11.55
N SER A 389 -3.70 20.98 10.50
CA SER A 389 -4.17 20.69 9.13
C SER A 389 -4.01 19.22 8.70
N ASN A 390 -3.35 18.37 9.49
CA ASN A 390 -3.06 16.98 9.13
C ASN A 390 -4.28 16.05 9.29
N ASN A 391 -5.28 16.45 10.07
CA ASN A 391 -6.55 15.74 10.25
C ASN A 391 -7.64 16.22 9.25
N ASN A 392 -7.29 17.13 8.32
CA ASN A 392 -8.22 17.72 7.35
C ASN A 392 -8.46 16.87 6.10
N LEU A 393 -7.97 15.62 6.08
CA LEU A 393 -8.09 14.71 4.93
C LEU A 393 -8.93 13.50 5.29
N ALA A 394 -9.72 13.02 4.31
CA ALA A 394 -10.42 11.74 4.39
C ALA A 394 -10.37 11.03 3.04
N SER A 395 -10.63 9.72 3.01
CA SER A 395 -10.73 8.94 1.77
C SER A 395 -11.86 7.93 1.89
N SER A 396 -12.52 7.64 0.77
CA SER A 396 -13.45 6.51 0.66
C SER A 396 -12.77 5.15 0.80
N GLY A 397 -11.44 5.09 0.67
CA GLY A 397 -10.74 3.86 0.29
C GLY A 397 -10.95 3.53 -1.19
N GLU A 398 -10.31 2.46 -1.64
CA GLU A 398 -10.50 1.93 -2.99
C GLU A 398 -11.83 1.18 -3.12
N PHE A 399 -12.49 1.34 -4.25
CA PHE A 399 -13.66 0.56 -4.65
C PHE A 399 -13.62 0.31 -6.14
N ASN A 400 -14.22 -0.81 -6.55
CA ASN A 400 -14.22 -1.21 -7.95
C ASN A 400 -15.61 -1.06 -8.55
N LEU A 401 -15.66 -0.70 -9.83
CA LEU A 401 -16.88 -0.66 -10.63
C LEU A 401 -16.64 -1.36 -11.96
N LEU A 402 -17.69 -1.97 -12.50
CA LEU A 402 -17.73 -2.54 -13.83
C LEU A 402 -18.46 -1.59 -14.78
N SER A 403 -18.25 -1.80 -16.07
CA SER A 403 -19.03 -1.12 -17.11
C SER A 403 -20.51 -1.49 -16.99
N ASN A 404 -21.38 -0.49 -17.11
CA ASN A 404 -22.83 -0.72 -17.16
C ASN A 404 -23.26 -1.40 -18.46
N THR A 405 -22.44 -1.39 -19.50
CA THR A 405 -22.70 -2.07 -20.78
C THR A 405 -21.81 -3.29 -20.94
N PRO A 406 -22.36 -4.44 -21.36
CA PRO A 406 -21.56 -5.60 -21.76
C PRO A 406 -20.53 -5.23 -22.82
N PHE A 407 -19.31 -5.74 -22.67
CA PHE A 407 -18.22 -5.41 -23.58
C PHE A 407 -18.19 -6.32 -24.82
N SER A 408 -18.80 -7.51 -24.72
CA SER A 408 -18.86 -8.49 -25.81
C SER A 408 -19.91 -9.58 -25.57
N THR A 409 -20.19 -10.40 -26.57
CA THR A 409 -20.93 -11.67 -26.46
C THR A 409 -20.01 -12.88 -26.23
N THR A 410 -18.70 -12.71 -26.49
CA THR A 410 -17.65 -13.73 -26.32
C THR A 410 -16.32 -13.05 -25.99
N PHE A 411 -15.41 -13.68 -25.27
CA PHE A 411 -14.07 -13.12 -25.10
C PHE A 411 -13.00 -14.19 -24.94
N THR A 412 -11.77 -13.78 -25.20
CA THR A 412 -10.56 -14.58 -24.96
C THR A 412 -9.54 -13.75 -24.17
N GLU A 413 -8.88 -14.37 -23.20
CA GLU A 413 -7.77 -13.80 -22.45
C GLU A 413 -6.62 -14.81 -22.41
N SER A 414 -5.50 -14.42 -23.05
CA SER A 414 -4.27 -15.23 -23.19
C SER A 414 -3.09 -14.68 -22.38
N PHE A 415 -3.28 -13.55 -21.69
CA PHE A 415 -2.27 -12.83 -20.92
C PHE A 415 -1.01 -12.37 -21.69
N ASP A 416 -0.90 -12.66 -22.99
CA ASP A 416 0.29 -12.38 -23.80
C ASP A 416 0.56 -10.88 -24.01
N ASN A 417 -0.51 -10.08 -24.02
CA ASN A 417 -0.43 -8.62 -24.21
C ASN A 417 -0.01 -7.85 -22.95
N TYR A 418 0.14 -8.52 -21.81
CA TYR A 418 0.47 -7.91 -20.53
C TYR A 418 1.98 -7.87 -20.31
N THR A 419 2.47 -6.89 -19.55
CA THR A 419 3.87 -6.90 -19.12
C THR A 419 4.06 -7.87 -17.96
N PRO A 420 5.15 -8.67 -17.91
CA PRO A 420 5.45 -9.50 -16.75
C PRO A 420 5.46 -8.68 -15.46
N GLY A 421 4.79 -9.18 -14.42
CA GLY A 421 4.59 -8.48 -13.15
C GLY A 421 3.31 -7.62 -13.09
N GLN A 422 2.59 -7.46 -14.18
CA GLN A 422 1.30 -6.75 -14.18
C GLN A 422 0.22 -7.58 -13.48
N ALA A 423 -0.49 -6.96 -12.54
CA ALA A 423 -1.61 -7.59 -11.81
C ALA A 423 -2.99 -7.13 -12.32
N ILE A 424 -3.10 -6.02 -13.05
CA ILE A 424 -4.37 -5.45 -13.50
C ILE A 424 -4.75 -6.01 -14.88
N LEU A 425 -6.03 -6.27 -15.10
CA LEU A 425 -6.60 -6.75 -16.37
C LEU A 425 -7.19 -5.60 -17.21
N ASN A 426 -7.16 -5.72 -18.54
CA ASN A 426 -7.68 -4.69 -19.45
C ASN A 426 -9.22 -4.67 -19.52
N ASN A 427 -9.86 -5.84 -19.42
CA ASN A 427 -11.32 -6.00 -19.48
C ASN A 427 -11.85 -6.68 -18.21
N GLY A 428 -11.30 -6.29 -17.06
CA GLY A 428 -11.63 -6.93 -15.79
C GLY A 428 -10.98 -6.26 -14.60
N LEU A 429 -11.24 -6.83 -13.44
CA LEU A 429 -10.80 -6.40 -12.13
C LEU A 429 -10.13 -7.58 -11.42
N ILE A 430 -9.13 -7.29 -10.60
CA ILE A 430 -8.61 -8.25 -9.63
C ILE A 430 -9.00 -7.77 -8.23
N GLU A 431 -9.85 -8.52 -7.56
CA GLU A 431 -10.10 -8.34 -6.14
C GLU A 431 -9.06 -9.10 -5.34
N ASN A 432 -8.25 -8.36 -4.59
CA ASN A 432 -7.18 -8.93 -3.78
C ASN A 432 -7.22 -8.35 -2.36
N PRO A 433 -8.26 -8.69 -1.56
CA PRO A 433 -8.46 -8.11 -0.24
C PRO A 433 -7.33 -8.44 0.74
N ASN A 434 -6.61 -9.54 0.51
CA ASN A 434 -5.50 -10.00 1.34
C ASN A 434 -4.14 -9.43 0.87
N ASN A 435 -4.12 -8.56 -0.14
CA ASN A 435 -2.91 -7.97 -0.75
C ASN A 435 -1.83 -9.02 -1.09
N THR A 436 -2.29 -10.15 -1.59
CA THR A 436 -1.47 -11.31 -1.91
C THR A 436 -0.73 -11.15 -3.23
N ASN A 437 0.31 -11.96 -3.43
CA ASN A 437 1.14 -11.82 -4.61
C ASN A 437 0.57 -12.60 -5.81
N THR A 438 0.05 -11.86 -6.80
CA THR A 438 -0.55 -12.41 -8.02
C THR A 438 -0.29 -11.49 -9.21
N TYR A 439 0.06 -12.06 -10.37
CA TYR A 439 0.49 -11.28 -11.54
C TYR A 439 0.69 -12.16 -12.79
N VAL A 440 0.72 -11.52 -13.96
CA VAL A 440 1.14 -12.15 -15.23
C VAL A 440 2.63 -12.48 -15.19
N VAL A 441 2.99 -13.72 -15.49
CA VAL A 441 4.35 -14.24 -15.36
C VAL A 441 4.85 -14.81 -16.69
N ASP A 442 6.16 -14.73 -16.92
CA ASP A 442 6.87 -15.42 -17.99
C ASP A 442 8.11 -16.14 -17.45
N ASN A 443 8.93 -16.68 -18.36
CA ASN A 443 10.14 -17.43 -18.02
C ASN A 443 11.22 -16.61 -17.29
N SER A 444 11.14 -15.28 -17.26
CA SER A 444 12.08 -14.42 -16.53
C SER A 444 11.93 -14.53 -15.01
N VAL A 445 10.85 -15.15 -14.53
CA VAL A 445 10.53 -15.29 -13.10
C VAL A 445 11.61 -16.02 -12.28
N ASN A 446 12.39 -16.89 -12.91
CA ASN A 446 13.48 -17.60 -12.28
C ASN A 446 14.53 -18.00 -13.32
N SER A 447 15.82 -17.84 -13.00
CA SER A 447 16.92 -18.15 -13.92
C SER A 447 16.97 -19.62 -14.37
N ASN A 448 16.31 -20.53 -13.66
CA ASN A 448 16.25 -21.95 -13.99
C ASN A 448 15.04 -22.31 -14.88
N VAL A 449 14.14 -21.35 -15.15
CA VAL A 449 12.99 -21.54 -16.03
C VAL A 449 13.39 -21.02 -17.42
N ASN A 450 13.65 -21.95 -18.34
CA ASN A 450 14.05 -21.64 -19.72
C ASN A 450 13.02 -22.12 -20.77
N TRP A 451 11.80 -22.42 -20.33
CA TRP A 451 10.65 -22.79 -21.16
C TRP A 451 9.52 -21.76 -21.01
N ALA A 452 8.58 -21.76 -21.95
CA ALA A 452 7.43 -20.87 -21.93
C ALA A 452 6.44 -21.25 -20.81
N LEU A 453 5.90 -20.26 -20.09
CA LEU A 453 4.98 -20.49 -18.96
C LEU A 453 3.51 -20.29 -19.31
N GLY A 454 3.17 -20.12 -20.59
CA GLY A 454 1.79 -20.15 -21.03
C GLY A 454 1.24 -21.56 -21.22
N GLY A 455 -0.06 -21.65 -21.44
CA GLY A 455 -0.85 -22.87 -21.56
C GLY A 455 -0.22 -23.84 -22.55
N TYR A 456 0.07 -25.06 -22.08
CA TYR A 456 0.73 -26.12 -22.85
C TYR A 456 2.08 -25.72 -23.49
N GLY A 457 2.69 -24.61 -23.03
CA GLY A 457 3.88 -24.01 -23.64
C GLY A 457 3.64 -23.35 -25.00
N ASN A 458 2.40 -23.04 -25.36
CA ASN A 458 2.04 -22.43 -26.65
C ASN A 458 2.22 -20.91 -26.66
N SER A 459 2.09 -20.28 -25.50
CA SER A 459 2.24 -18.84 -25.25
C SER A 459 3.37 -18.59 -24.24
N PRO A 460 4.05 -17.44 -24.29
CA PRO A 460 5.12 -17.10 -23.35
C PRO A 460 4.63 -16.85 -21.91
N LYS A 461 3.38 -16.43 -21.72
CA LYS A 461 2.87 -15.89 -20.46
C LYS A 461 1.62 -16.60 -19.97
N SER A 462 1.38 -16.52 -18.68
CA SER A 462 0.12 -16.90 -18.03
C SER A 462 -0.11 -16.03 -16.80
N TYR A 463 -1.30 -16.09 -16.21
CA TYR A 463 -1.59 -15.43 -14.95
C TYR A 463 -1.29 -16.36 -13.77
N ARG A 464 -0.57 -15.87 -12.76
CA ARG A 464 -0.14 -16.68 -11.61
C ARG A 464 -0.71 -16.18 -10.29
N PHE A 465 -1.25 -17.12 -9.52
CA PHE A 465 -1.51 -17.00 -8.09
C PHE A 465 -0.35 -17.65 -7.32
N ARG A 466 0.45 -16.85 -6.60
CA ARG A 466 1.72 -17.31 -6.01
C ARG A 466 1.54 -17.96 -4.62
N PHE A 467 0.67 -18.95 -4.53
CA PHE A 467 0.27 -19.65 -3.29
C PHE A 467 1.43 -20.08 -2.39
N TYR A 468 2.55 -20.58 -2.95
CA TYR A 468 3.65 -21.17 -2.17
C TYR A 468 4.32 -20.20 -1.17
N GLN A 469 4.29 -18.89 -1.42
CA GLN A 469 4.96 -17.92 -0.55
C GLN A 469 4.16 -16.62 -0.45
N GLY A 470 3.80 -16.25 0.78
CA GLY A 470 3.16 -14.98 1.10
C GLY A 470 1.63 -15.01 1.13
N TRP A 471 1.02 -16.20 1.09
CA TRP A 471 -0.42 -16.40 1.27
C TRP A 471 -0.67 -17.17 2.57
N ASN A 472 -1.70 -16.76 3.32
CA ASN A 472 -2.21 -17.43 4.50
C ASN A 472 -3.40 -18.32 4.13
N THR A 473 -3.65 -19.37 4.92
CA THR A 473 -4.79 -20.25 4.71
C THR A 473 -6.10 -19.46 4.60
N ASN A 474 -6.85 -19.73 3.53
CA ASN A 474 -8.08 -19.06 3.10
C ASN A 474 -7.92 -17.65 2.52
N ASP A 475 -6.70 -17.16 2.30
CA ASP A 475 -6.50 -15.98 1.46
C ASP A 475 -7.06 -16.28 0.05
N GLN A 476 -7.74 -15.28 -0.51
CA GLN A 476 -8.44 -15.42 -1.78
C GLN A 476 -8.17 -14.24 -2.71
N VAL A 477 -8.15 -14.54 -4.01
CA VAL A 477 -8.16 -13.54 -5.07
C VAL A 477 -9.25 -13.89 -6.07
N THR A 478 -10.04 -12.90 -6.44
CA THR A 478 -11.06 -13.05 -7.49
C THR A 478 -10.62 -12.27 -8.72
N MET A 479 -10.46 -12.99 -9.84
CA MET A 479 -10.33 -12.42 -11.16
C MET A 479 -11.72 -12.28 -11.77
N LEU A 480 -12.15 -11.06 -12.03
CA LEU A 480 -13.48 -10.73 -12.52
C LEU A 480 -13.36 -10.09 -13.90
N TRP A 481 -14.14 -10.52 -14.87
CA TRP A 481 -14.22 -9.82 -16.16
C TRP A 481 -15.42 -8.86 -16.20
N GLU A 482 -15.33 -7.91 -17.12
CA GLU A 482 -16.45 -7.08 -17.54
C GLU A 482 -17.63 -7.96 -18.04
N LYS A 483 -18.83 -7.39 -18.10
CA LYS A 483 -20.05 -8.16 -18.41
C LYS A 483 -20.05 -8.72 -19.83
N VAL A 484 -20.61 -9.92 -19.99
CA VAL A 484 -20.84 -10.58 -21.29
C VAL A 484 -22.35 -10.67 -21.56
N ASP A 485 -22.74 -10.49 -22.82
CA ASP A 485 -24.13 -10.56 -23.29
C ASP A 485 -24.43 -11.95 -23.89
N PHE A 486 -25.28 -12.72 -23.23
CA PHE A 486 -25.78 -14.03 -23.68
C PHE A 486 -27.21 -13.98 -24.23
N SER A 487 -27.80 -12.80 -24.40
CA SER A 487 -29.20 -12.63 -24.80
C SER A 487 -29.56 -13.25 -26.16
N ASN A 488 -28.55 -13.44 -27.02
CA ASN A 488 -28.71 -13.99 -28.36
C ASN A 488 -27.81 -15.22 -28.62
N SER A 489 -27.33 -15.89 -27.58
CA SER A 489 -26.55 -17.13 -27.68
C SER A 489 -27.18 -18.28 -26.90
N SER A 490 -26.77 -19.50 -27.26
CA SER A 490 -27.22 -20.73 -26.60
C SER A 490 -26.04 -21.69 -26.46
N ASN A 491 -26.08 -22.55 -25.45
CA ASN A 491 -24.98 -23.44 -25.08
C ASN A 491 -23.70 -22.64 -24.79
N ASN A 492 -23.80 -21.54 -24.04
CA ASN A 492 -22.62 -20.78 -23.64
C ASN A 492 -21.73 -21.64 -22.72
N GLU A 493 -20.42 -21.54 -22.90
CA GLU A 493 -19.43 -22.23 -22.05
C GLU A 493 -18.24 -21.31 -21.77
N MET A 494 -17.55 -21.61 -20.68
CA MET A 494 -16.23 -21.07 -20.37
C MET A 494 -15.20 -22.20 -20.41
N SER A 495 -14.08 -21.98 -21.09
CA SER A 495 -12.92 -22.86 -21.05
C SER A 495 -11.68 -22.10 -20.60
N PHE A 496 -10.77 -22.75 -19.88
CA PHE A 496 -9.46 -22.19 -19.55
C PHE A 496 -8.42 -23.28 -19.32
N SER A 497 -7.18 -22.97 -19.63
CA SER A 497 -6.01 -23.77 -19.28
C SER A 497 -5.60 -23.47 -17.84
N TYR A 498 -5.31 -24.49 -17.04
CA TYR A 498 -4.77 -24.31 -15.69
C TYR A 498 -3.66 -25.31 -15.39
N ALA A 499 -2.78 -24.93 -14.47
CA ALA A 499 -1.76 -25.83 -13.93
C ALA A 499 -1.53 -25.56 -12.45
N HIS A 500 -1.47 -26.64 -11.67
CA HIS A 500 -1.26 -26.57 -10.23
C HIS A 500 -0.61 -27.85 -9.71
N ALA A 501 0.21 -27.68 -8.68
CA ALA A 501 0.82 -28.79 -7.96
C ALA A 501 0.45 -28.70 -6.49
N VAL A 502 0.10 -29.84 -5.89
CA VAL A 502 -0.01 -29.91 -4.42
C VAL A 502 1.37 -29.70 -3.80
N GLN A 503 1.44 -28.95 -2.70
CA GLN A 503 2.68 -28.83 -1.93
C GLN A 503 2.77 -29.93 -0.86
N ASN A 504 1.64 -30.24 -0.22
CA ASN A 504 1.49 -31.18 0.88
C ASN A 504 0.25 -32.07 0.64
N SER A 505 0.16 -33.22 1.31
CA SER A 505 -0.97 -34.16 1.18
C SER A 505 -2.34 -33.65 1.69
N TRP A 506 -2.37 -32.44 2.26
CA TRP A 506 -3.56 -31.81 2.86
C TRP A 506 -4.02 -30.58 2.08
N ASP A 507 -3.50 -30.40 0.86
CA ASP A 507 -3.89 -29.30 0.01
C ASP A 507 -5.39 -29.31 -0.24
N ASN A 508 -6.04 -28.21 0.13
CA ASN A 508 -7.45 -27.96 -0.05
C ASN A 508 -7.68 -26.61 -0.76
N SER A 509 -6.68 -26.16 -1.52
CA SER A 509 -6.77 -24.96 -2.34
C SER A 509 -7.86 -25.13 -3.41
N LYS A 510 -8.49 -24.02 -3.80
CA LYS A 510 -9.65 -24.03 -4.69
C LYS A 510 -9.46 -23.12 -5.88
N LEU A 511 -10.03 -23.53 -7.00
CA LEU A 511 -10.33 -22.67 -8.14
C LEU A 511 -11.82 -22.79 -8.45
N GLN A 512 -12.54 -21.68 -8.32
CA GLN A 512 -13.98 -21.62 -8.54
C GLN A 512 -14.29 -20.77 -9.77
N VAL A 513 -15.26 -21.22 -10.57
CA VAL A 513 -15.92 -20.39 -11.58
C VAL A 513 -17.22 -19.87 -10.98
N LEU A 514 -17.34 -18.56 -10.89
CA LEU A 514 -18.46 -17.88 -10.29
C LEU A 514 -19.18 -17.06 -11.36
N VAL A 515 -20.52 -17.04 -11.30
CA VAL A 515 -21.37 -16.27 -12.20
C VAL A 515 -22.32 -15.40 -11.40
N SER A 516 -22.48 -14.14 -11.79
CA SER A 516 -23.43 -13.20 -11.19
C SER A 516 -24.29 -12.56 -12.28
N LEU A 517 -25.58 -12.41 -11.97
CA LEU A 517 -26.57 -11.71 -12.80
C LEU A 517 -27.00 -10.37 -12.16
N ASP A 518 -26.41 -10.01 -11.03
CA ASP A 518 -26.78 -8.84 -10.22
C ASP A 518 -25.55 -7.98 -9.88
N CYS A 519 -24.59 -7.93 -10.81
CA CYS A 519 -23.38 -7.12 -10.71
C CYS A 519 -22.55 -7.39 -9.44
N GLY A 520 -22.45 -8.65 -9.04
CA GLY A 520 -21.63 -9.12 -7.93
C GLY A 520 -22.28 -9.04 -6.55
N ASN A 521 -23.57 -8.69 -6.45
CA ASN A 521 -24.31 -8.77 -5.18
C ASN A 521 -24.44 -10.22 -4.71
N SER A 522 -24.67 -11.14 -5.64
CA SER A 522 -24.68 -12.58 -5.40
C SER A 522 -23.91 -13.34 -6.47
N TRP A 523 -23.36 -14.49 -6.08
CA TRP A 523 -22.51 -15.32 -6.93
C TRP A 523 -22.99 -16.77 -6.88
N ASN A 524 -23.28 -17.32 -8.06
CA ASN A 524 -23.53 -18.74 -8.24
C ASN A 524 -22.21 -19.45 -8.57
N GLU A 525 -21.90 -20.54 -7.87
CA GLU A 525 -20.74 -21.38 -8.19
C GLU A 525 -21.09 -22.33 -9.33
N ALA A 526 -20.65 -22.01 -10.54
CA ALA A 526 -20.85 -22.84 -11.72
C ALA A 526 -19.91 -24.05 -11.74
N SER A 527 -18.70 -23.92 -11.16
CA SER A 527 -17.75 -25.01 -11.04
C SER A 527 -16.74 -24.79 -9.92
N VAL A 528 -16.19 -25.88 -9.38
CA VAL A 528 -15.10 -25.84 -8.40
C VAL A 528 -14.14 -27.01 -8.61
N LEU A 529 -12.85 -26.68 -8.66
CA LEU A 529 -11.74 -27.62 -8.53
C LEU A 529 -11.12 -27.43 -7.15
N VAL A 530 -10.87 -28.51 -6.42
CA VAL A 530 -10.37 -28.45 -5.05
C VAL A 530 -9.34 -29.54 -4.75
N GLY A 531 -8.26 -29.15 -4.08
CA GLY A 531 -7.21 -30.05 -3.58
C GLY A 531 -6.68 -30.96 -4.69
N GLY A 532 -6.81 -32.28 -4.49
CA GLY A 532 -6.35 -33.26 -5.48
C GLY A 532 -6.98 -33.13 -6.87
N ASN A 533 -8.22 -32.64 -6.97
CA ASN A 533 -8.90 -32.40 -8.26
C ASN A 533 -8.44 -31.09 -8.93
N LEU A 534 -7.75 -30.21 -8.20
CA LEU A 534 -7.10 -29.03 -8.78
C LEU A 534 -5.67 -29.35 -9.27
N SER A 535 -5.06 -30.43 -8.77
CA SER A 535 -3.69 -30.78 -9.14
C SER A 535 -3.61 -31.38 -10.53
N THR A 536 -2.78 -30.80 -11.40
CA THR A 536 -2.56 -31.25 -12.78
C THR A 536 -1.29 -32.08 -12.94
N VAL A 537 -0.47 -32.17 -11.89
CA VAL A 537 0.74 -32.99 -11.86
C VAL A 537 0.68 -34.07 -10.80
N SER A 538 1.39 -35.18 -11.05
CA SER A 538 1.51 -36.27 -10.09
C SER A 538 2.59 -35.99 -9.04
N GLY A 539 2.24 -36.08 -7.77
CA GLY A 539 3.17 -35.95 -6.65
C GLY A 539 3.28 -34.52 -6.10
N ALA A 540 3.79 -34.42 -4.87
CA ALA A 540 3.91 -33.15 -4.18
C ALA A 540 5.20 -32.41 -4.55
N VAL A 541 5.08 -31.10 -4.82
CA VAL A 541 6.23 -30.20 -5.03
C VAL A 541 6.47 -29.44 -3.73
N SER A 542 7.32 -30.00 -2.86
CA SER A 542 7.67 -29.41 -1.57
C SER A 542 9.04 -28.72 -1.60
N GLY A 543 9.18 -27.59 -0.91
CA GLY A 543 10.48 -26.90 -0.77
C GLY A 543 10.91 -26.04 -1.96
N ALA A 544 10.08 -25.91 -3.00
CA ALA A 544 10.32 -25.04 -4.15
C ALA A 544 9.01 -24.55 -4.77
N HIS A 545 9.10 -23.45 -5.54
CA HIS A 545 8.01 -22.99 -6.40
C HIS A 545 7.76 -23.98 -7.54
N PHE A 546 6.50 -24.29 -7.80
CA PHE A 546 6.06 -24.98 -9.00
C PHE A 546 6.04 -24.02 -10.20
N TYR A 547 6.59 -24.47 -11.33
CA TYR A 547 6.59 -23.81 -12.63
C TYR A 547 6.16 -24.84 -13.68
N PRO A 548 4.99 -24.71 -14.31
CA PRO A 548 4.44 -25.75 -15.17
C PRO A 548 5.24 -25.92 -16.46
N GLN A 549 5.48 -27.16 -16.87
CA GLN A 549 5.94 -27.52 -18.21
C GLN A 549 4.77 -27.71 -19.16
N SER A 550 5.03 -27.85 -20.46
CA SER A 550 3.97 -28.02 -21.48
C SER A 550 3.04 -29.22 -21.23
N THR A 551 3.49 -30.23 -20.49
CA THR A 551 2.73 -31.44 -20.15
C THR A 551 1.93 -31.32 -18.84
N ASP A 552 2.10 -30.24 -18.09
CA ASP A 552 1.55 -30.08 -16.74
C ASP A 552 0.22 -29.33 -16.74
N TRP A 553 -0.31 -28.99 -17.93
CA TRP A 553 -1.52 -28.21 -18.10
C TRP A 553 -2.73 -29.10 -18.36
N GLU A 554 -3.86 -28.71 -17.79
CA GLU A 554 -5.17 -29.25 -18.10
C GLU A 554 -6.10 -28.14 -18.59
N THR A 555 -7.08 -28.50 -19.42
CA THR A 555 -8.15 -27.60 -19.85
C THR A 555 -9.40 -27.95 -19.06
N HIS A 556 -9.96 -26.96 -18.37
CA HIS A 556 -11.26 -27.09 -17.72
C HIS A 556 -12.33 -26.45 -18.60
N THR A 557 -13.50 -27.06 -18.68
CA THR A 557 -14.66 -26.52 -19.42
C THR A 557 -15.87 -26.53 -18.52
N VAL A 558 -16.54 -25.38 -18.44
CA VAL A 558 -17.69 -25.12 -17.58
C VAL A 558 -18.86 -24.75 -18.46
N ASP A 559 -19.93 -25.54 -18.34
CA ASP A 559 -21.21 -25.25 -18.96
C ASP A 559 -21.84 -24.01 -18.29
N LEU A 560 -22.20 -23.03 -19.11
CA LEU A 560 -22.87 -21.80 -18.71
C LEU A 560 -24.26 -21.68 -19.33
N SER A 561 -24.82 -22.78 -19.87
CA SER A 561 -26.12 -22.78 -20.55
C SER A 561 -27.29 -22.38 -19.66
N ASP A 562 -27.16 -22.53 -18.34
CA ASP A 562 -28.12 -22.02 -17.34
C ASP A 562 -28.28 -20.48 -17.39
N TYR A 563 -27.33 -19.76 -18.00
CA TYR A 563 -27.33 -18.30 -18.15
C TYR A 563 -27.60 -17.83 -19.59
N ASP A 564 -27.96 -18.76 -20.49
CA ASP A 564 -28.38 -18.42 -21.87
C ASP A 564 -29.58 -17.47 -21.85
N GLY A 565 -29.56 -16.44 -22.70
CA GLY A 565 -30.65 -15.45 -22.78
C GLY A 565 -30.49 -14.24 -21.86
N GLU A 566 -29.52 -14.23 -20.95
CA GLU A 566 -29.24 -13.09 -20.07
C GLU A 566 -28.35 -12.03 -20.74
N SER A 567 -28.67 -10.74 -20.58
CA SER A 567 -27.90 -9.64 -21.22
C SER A 567 -26.70 -9.16 -20.42
N ASP A 568 -26.66 -9.44 -19.11
CA ASP A 568 -25.70 -8.88 -18.18
C ASP A 568 -25.11 -9.99 -17.29
N VAL A 569 -24.16 -10.76 -17.84
CA VAL A 569 -23.53 -11.88 -17.13
C VAL A 569 -22.13 -11.50 -16.69
N ASN A 570 -21.88 -11.52 -15.38
CA ASN A 570 -20.54 -11.39 -14.81
C ASN A 570 -19.94 -12.76 -14.53
N ILE A 571 -18.71 -12.98 -14.98
CA ILE A 571 -17.98 -14.24 -14.77
C ILE A 571 -16.69 -13.94 -14.02
N ALA A 572 -16.36 -14.79 -13.04
CA ALA A 572 -15.15 -14.65 -12.25
C ALA A 572 -14.48 -15.99 -11.98
N LEU A 573 -13.14 -15.97 -11.88
CA LEU A 573 -12.33 -17.05 -11.32
C LEU A 573 -11.87 -16.66 -9.92
N ARG A 574 -12.24 -17.45 -8.91
CA ARG A 574 -11.76 -17.26 -7.54
C ARG A 574 -10.76 -18.34 -7.18
N ALA A 575 -9.53 -17.92 -6.87
CA ALA A 575 -8.48 -18.76 -6.34
C ALA A 575 -8.41 -18.61 -4.81
N THR A 576 -8.50 -19.72 -4.08
CA THR A 576 -8.36 -19.73 -2.61
C THR A 576 -7.19 -20.62 -2.22
N TYR A 577 -6.26 -20.08 -1.44
CA TYR A 577 -5.10 -20.84 -0.97
C TYR A 577 -5.44 -21.65 0.28
N ASN A 578 -5.11 -22.94 0.29
CA ASN A 578 -5.17 -23.79 1.49
C ASN A 578 -4.16 -24.94 1.42
N GLY A 579 -2.88 -24.59 1.30
CA GLY A 579 -1.76 -25.55 1.43
C GLY A 579 -1.19 -26.11 0.12
N GLY A 580 -1.58 -25.57 -1.04
CA GLY A 580 -1.06 -25.94 -2.36
C GLY A 580 0.15 -25.15 -2.82
N ASN A 581 0.72 -25.49 -3.97
CA ASN A 581 1.75 -24.69 -4.62
C ASN A 581 1.12 -23.66 -5.58
N ASN A 582 1.92 -22.91 -6.33
CA ASN A 582 1.44 -21.90 -7.28
C ASN A 582 0.34 -22.45 -8.21
N LEU A 583 -0.65 -21.63 -8.52
CA LEU A 583 -1.70 -21.89 -9.50
C LEU A 583 -1.51 -20.96 -10.70
N TYR A 584 -1.62 -21.51 -11.90
CA TYR A 584 -1.50 -20.78 -13.16
C TYR A 584 -2.79 -20.92 -13.95
N ILE A 585 -3.20 -19.83 -14.61
CA ILE A 585 -4.35 -19.77 -15.51
C ILE A 585 -3.89 -19.17 -16.84
N ASP A 586 -4.34 -19.75 -17.94
CA ASP A 586 -4.14 -19.22 -19.28
C ASP A 586 -5.32 -19.58 -20.20
N ASP A 587 -5.34 -19.05 -21.41
CA ASP A 587 -6.28 -19.38 -22.49
C ASP A 587 -7.76 -19.33 -22.04
N VAL A 588 -8.14 -18.32 -21.27
CA VAL A 588 -9.53 -18.16 -20.84
C VAL A 588 -10.36 -17.79 -22.06
N ASN A 589 -11.43 -18.54 -22.32
CA ASN A 589 -12.35 -18.30 -23.42
C ASN A 589 -13.79 -18.44 -22.94
N VAL A 590 -14.64 -17.50 -23.31
CA VAL A 590 -16.09 -17.55 -23.10
C VAL A 590 -16.74 -17.42 -24.47
N SER A 591 -17.52 -18.43 -24.84
CA SER A 591 -18.18 -18.46 -26.15
C SER A 591 -19.41 -19.36 -26.15
N ALA A 592 -20.34 -19.10 -27.06
CA ALA A 592 -21.37 -20.07 -27.42
C ALA A 592 -20.72 -21.29 -28.08
N GLN A 593 -21.06 -22.49 -27.62
CA GLN A 593 -20.64 -23.72 -28.27
C GLN A 593 -21.18 -23.70 -29.71
N GLN A 594 -20.28 -23.60 -30.69
CA GLN A 594 -20.68 -23.86 -32.06
C GLN A 594 -21.03 -25.35 -32.14
N ILE A 595 -22.28 -25.68 -32.46
CA ILE A 595 -22.66 -27.03 -32.88
C ILE A 595 -21.96 -27.30 -34.22
N SER A 596 -20.68 -27.61 -34.17
CA SER A 596 -20.00 -28.28 -35.26
C SER A 596 -20.52 -29.71 -35.25
N ASN A 597 -21.39 -30.02 -36.21
CA ASN A 597 -21.81 -31.39 -36.56
C ASN A 597 -20.65 -32.23 -37.12
N THR A 598 -19.49 -32.19 -36.47
CA THR A 598 -18.33 -33.02 -36.77
C THR A 598 -17.86 -33.61 -35.46
N SER A 599 -18.65 -34.55 -34.95
CA SER A 599 -18.21 -35.48 -33.93
C SER A 599 -16.86 -36.08 -34.31
N ASN A 600 -16.00 -36.23 -33.31
CA ASN A 600 -14.69 -36.89 -33.29
C ASN A 600 -14.70 -38.32 -33.89
N LEU A 601 -14.93 -38.44 -35.21
CA LEU A 601 -15.08 -39.70 -35.95
C LEU A 601 -14.00 -39.90 -37.01
N GLU A 602 -13.05 -38.97 -37.16
CA GLU A 602 -11.88 -39.20 -38.02
C GLU A 602 -11.13 -40.49 -37.64
N ASN A 603 -11.29 -41.05 -36.44
CA ASN A 603 -10.56 -42.26 -36.03
C ASN A 603 -11.21 -43.62 -36.37
N LYS A 604 -12.34 -43.69 -37.10
CA LYS A 604 -12.99 -44.99 -37.41
C LYS A 604 -12.47 -45.76 -38.64
N PHE A 605 -11.81 -45.08 -39.57
CA PHE A 605 -11.31 -45.68 -40.81
C PHE A 605 -9.84 -45.32 -41.01
N SER A 606 -9.03 -46.32 -41.32
CA SER A 606 -7.61 -46.18 -41.63
C SER A 606 -7.39 -46.42 -43.13
N ILE A 607 -6.53 -45.60 -43.78
CA ILE A 607 -6.32 -45.63 -45.24
C ILE A 607 -4.85 -45.94 -45.53
N HIS A 608 -4.59 -47.12 -46.11
CA HIS A 608 -3.23 -47.59 -46.34
C HIS A 608 -3.01 -48.19 -47.74
N PRO A 609 -1.83 -47.98 -48.36
CA PRO A 609 -0.84 -46.97 -47.97
C PRO A 609 -1.34 -45.55 -48.28
N ASN A 610 -0.88 -44.57 -47.50
CA ASN A 610 -1.11 -43.15 -47.76
C ASN A 610 0.12 -42.36 -47.25
N PRO A 611 1.00 -41.83 -48.10
CA PRO A 611 0.87 -41.71 -49.56
C PRO A 611 0.86 -43.04 -50.34
N THR A 612 0.31 -43.03 -51.55
CA THR A 612 0.19 -44.22 -52.43
C THR A 612 0.52 -43.95 -53.90
N ARG A 613 0.85 -45.01 -54.65
CA ARG A 613 1.07 -44.97 -56.10
C ARG A 613 -0.11 -45.52 -56.91
N ASN A 614 -0.64 -46.69 -56.57
CA ASN A 614 -1.57 -47.40 -57.47
C ASN A 614 -2.96 -47.63 -56.86
N GLN A 615 -3.03 -47.83 -55.54
CA GLN A 615 -4.26 -48.22 -54.86
C GLN A 615 -4.22 -47.82 -53.38
N ILE A 616 -5.39 -47.60 -52.79
CA ILE A 616 -5.58 -47.48 -51.35
C ILE A 616 -6.47 -48.61 -50.83
N ILE A 617 -6.28 -48.97 -49.58
CA ILE A 617 -7.07 -49.95 -48.85
C ILE A 617 -7.74 -49.22 -47.67
N ILE A 618 -9.05 -49.41 -47.55
CA ILE A 618 -9.85 -48.93 -46.42
C ILE A 618 -9.92 -50.05 -45.38
N GLU A 619 -9.21 -49.84 -44.29
CA GLU A 619 -9.21 -50.71 -43.12
C GLU A 619 -10.20 -50.20 -42.08
N ASP A 620 -10.69 -51.13 -41.24
CA ASP A 620 -11.71 -50.90 -40.22
C ASP A 620 -13.09 -50.47 -40.76
N GLY A 621 -14.08 -50.43 -39.87
CA GLY A 621 -15.45 -49.97 -40.13
C GLY A 621 -16.27 -50.77 -41.19
N THR A 622 -17.53 -50.38 -41.35
CA THR A 622 -18.44 -50.88 -42.40
C THR A 622 -18.93 -49.71 -43.27
N PHE A 623 -18.92 -49.90 -44.58
CA PHE A 623 -19.36 -48.88 -45.54
C PHE A 623 -20.07 -49.49 -46.74
N ILE A 624 -20.82 -48.67 -47.47
CA ILE A 624 -21.64 -49.08 -48.62
C ILE A 624 -21.11 -48.54 -49.95
N SER A 625 -20.44 -47.38 -49.94
CA SER A 625 -19.85 -46.78 -51.13
C SER A 625 -18.72 -45.81 -50.77
N VAL A 626 -17.89 -45.49 -51.76
CA VAL A 626 -16.88 -44.44 -51.63
C VAL A 626 -16.85 -43.54 -52.85
N GLU A 627 -16.47 -42.29 -52.62
CA GLU A 627 -16.26 -41.28 -53.64
C GLU A 627 -14.91 -40.61 -53.43
N VAL A 628 -14.19 -40.28 -54.50
CA VAL A 628 -12.94 -39.53 -54.41
C VAL A 628 -13.08 -38.23 -55.17
N TYR A 629 -12.68 -37.14 -54.52
CA TYR A 629 -12.70 -35.78 -55.04
C TYR A 629 -11.28 -35.23 -55.13
N ASP A 630 -10.96 -34.46 -56.17
CA ASP A 630 -9.72 -33.69 -56.20
C ASP A 630 -9.77 -32.48 -55.25
N ILE A 631 -8.65 -31.77 -55.08
CA ILE A 631 -8.57 -30.58 -54.21
C ILE A 631 -9.54 -29.45 -54.59
N TYR A 632 -10.07 -29.45 -55.81
CA TYR A 632 -11.02 -28.45 -56.29
C TYR A 632 -12.47 -28.91 -56.11
N GLY A 633 -12.70 -30.05 -55.44
CA GLY A 633 -14.03 -30.60 -55.18
C GLY A 633 -14.66 -31.30 -56.39
N LYS A 634 -13.88 -31.60 -57.45
CA LYS A 634 -14.39 -32.37 -58.59
C LYS A 634 -14.36 -33.87 -58.26
N LEU A 635 -15.50 -34.53 -58.44
CA LEU A 635 -15.60 -35.99 -58.33
C LEU A 635 -14.75 -36.68 -59.40
N VAL A 636 -13.77 -37.47 -58.99
CA VAL A 636 -12.85 -38.21 -59.86
C VAL A 636 -13.06 -39.73 -59.83
N LEU A 637 -13.70 -40.27 -58.78
CA LEU A 637 -14.11 -41.67 -58.72
C LEU A 637 -15.37 -41.83 -57.87
N ASN A 638 -16.29 -42.68 -58.32
CA ASN A 638 -17.46 -43.09 -57.55
C ASN A 638 -17.57 -44.62 -57.61
N GLN A 639 -17.44 -45.26 -56.45
CA GLN A 639 -17.54 -46.70 -56.29
C GLN A 639 -18.72 -47.02 -55.36
N LYS A 640 -19.83 -47.44 -55.96
CA LYS A 640 -21.04 -47.89 -55.24
C LYS A 640 -20.94 -49.34 -54.77
N SER A 641 -19.87 -49.66 -54.05
CA SER A 641 -19.69 -50.97 -53.42
C SER A 641 -18.84 -50.85 -52.15
N ASN A 642 -18.95 -51.84 -51.27
CA ASN A 642 -18.16 -51.99 -50.04
C ASN A 642 -16.74 -52.56 -50.29
N ASN A 643 -16.25 -52.54 -51.54
CA ASN A 643 -14.91 -53.04 -51.85
C ASN A 643 -13.85 -52.13 -51.19
N ARG A 644 -13.04 -52.72 -50.33
CA ARG A 644 -12.01 -52.03 -49.55
C ARG A 644 -10.81 -51.58 -50.37
N LYS A 645 -10.58 -52.15 -51.57
CA LYS A 645 -9.46 -51.79 -52.43
C LYS A 645 -9.90 -50.83 -53.52
N ILE A 646 -9.37 -49.61 -53.50
CA ILE A 646 -9.68 -48.56 -54.47
C ILE A 646 -8.47 -48.34 -55.39
N ASN A 647 -8.65 -48.61 -56.69
CA ASN A 647 -7.62 -48.38 -57.69
C ASN A 647 -7.60 -46.89 -58.10
N ILE A 648 -6.46 -46.24 -57.89
CA ILE A 648 -6.24 -44.83 -58.21
C ILE A 648 -5.08 -44.61 -59.19
N ASN A 649 -4.62 -45.65 -59.88
CA ASN A 649 -3.47 -45.59 -60.80
C ASN A 649 -3.65 -44.57 -61.93
N HIS A 650 -4.90 -44.28 -62.30
CA HIS A 650 -5.25 -43.32 -63.36
C HIS A 650 -5.32 -41.87 -62.86
N PHE A 651 -5.14 -41.63 -61.56
CA PHE A 651 -5.08 -40.28 -61.01
C PHE A 651 -3.69 -39.67 -61.20
N LYS A 652 -3.65 -38.35 -61.39
CA LYS A 652 -2.40 -37.58 -61.37
C LYS A 652 -1.87 -37.51 -59.92
N SER A 653 -0.57 -37.27 -59.77
CA SER A 653 0.01 -36.98 -58.45
C SER A 653 -0.64 -35.74 -57.84
N GLY A 654 -1.00 -35.81 -56.56
CA GLY A 654 -1.75 -34.75 -55.89
C GLY A 654 -2.46 -35.21 -54.61
N VAL A 655 -3.14 -34.27 -53.97
CA VAL A 655 -3.99 -34.51 -52.79
C VAL A 655 -5.43 -34.73 -53.24
N TYR A 656 -6.12 -35.66 -52.61
CA TYR A 656 -7.52 -35.96 -52.88
C TYR A 656 -8.27 -36.18 -51.56
N HIS A 657 -9.58 -36.02 -51.58
CA HIS A 657 -10.48 -36.34 -50.47
C HIS A 657 -11.29 -37.60 -50.81
N LEU A 658 -11.19 -38.62 -49.97
CA LEU A 658 -11.97 -39.85 -50.03
C LEU A 658 -13.17 -39.71 -49.08
N ASN A 659 -14.36 -39.71 -49.65
CA ASN A 659 -15.62 -39.74 -48.91
C ASN A 659 -16.08 -41.20 -48.79
N ILE A 660 -16.22 -41.70 -47.56
CA ILE A 660 -16.67 -43.05 -47.22
C ILE A 660 -18.09 -42.95 -46.70
N ASN A 661 -19.06 -43.53 -47.43
CA ASN A 661 -20.45 -43.54 -47.03
C ASN A 661 -20.78 -44.83 -46.27
N THR A 662 -21.21 -44.70 -45.02
CA THR A 662 -21.58 -45.84 -44.15
C THR A 662 -23.06 -46.24 -44.25
N GLY A 663 -23.87 -45.48 -45.00
CA GLY A 663 -25.33 -45.57 -45.03
C GLY A 663 -26.01 -44.72 -43.96
N LYS A 664 -25.28 -44.27 -42.94
CA LYS A 664 -25.74 -43.33 -41.92
C LYS A 664 -25.08 -41.96 -42.04
N GLU A 665 -23.82 -41.93 -42.46
CA GLU A 665 -22.98 -40.72 -42.51
C GLU A 665 -21.92 -40.82 -43.61
N ILE A 666 -21.29 -39.68 -43.93
CA ILE A 666 -20.15 -39.58 -44.85
C ILE A 666 -18.92 -39.17 -44.04
N ILE A 667 -17.87 -39.99 -44.09
CA ILE A 667 -16.58 -39.72 -43.43
C ILE A 667 -15.57 -39.32 -44.49
N ILE A 668 -14.84 -38.23 -44.28
CA ILE A 668 -13.89 -37.68 -45.25
C ILE A 668 -12.46 -38.03 -44.81
N LYS A 669 -11.63 -38.51 -45.73
CA LYS A 669 -10.21 -38.85 -45.51
C LYS A 669 -9.33 -38.23 -46.57
N LYS A 670 -8.25 -37.58 -46.15
CA LYS A 670 -7.21 -37.10 -47.07
C LYS A 670 -6.38 -38.26 -47.61
N ILE A 671 -6.20 -38.34 -48.92
CA ILE A 671 -5.28 -39.27 -49.58
C ILE A 671 -4.26 -38.51 -50.44
N ILE A 672 -3.03 -39.00 -50.49
CA ILE A 672 -1.92 -38.39 -51.24
C ILE A 672 -1.45 -39.40 -52.30
N LYS A 673 -1.66 -39.07 -53.58
CA LYS A 673 -1.13 -39.83 -54.73
C LYS A 673 0.24 -39.27 -55.09
N ILE A 674 1.24 -40.14 -55.10
CA ILE A 674 2.60 -39.89 -55.60
C ILE A 674 2.83 -40.70 -56.87
N GLU A 675 3.83 -40.34 -57.68
CA GLU A 675 4.05 -40.93 -59.02
C GLU A 675 4.05 -42.46 -59.03
#